data_AF-A0A7X7BAT7-F1
#
_entry.id   AF-A0A7X7BAT7-F1
#
_cell.length_a   1.000
_cell.length_b   1.000
_cell.length_c   1.000
_cell.angle_alpha   90.00
_cell.angle_beta   90.00
_cell.angle_gamma   90.00
#
_symmetry.space_group_name_H-M   'P 1'
#
loop_
_entity.id
_entity.type
_entity.pdbx_description
1 polymer ?
#
loop_
_entity_poly.entity_id
_entity_poly.type
_entity_poly.pdbx_seq_one_letter_code
_entity_poly.pdbx_strand_id
1 'polypeptide(L)'
;AEVRNCVVTGGAAHYGGGAYGGRLVNVVLSGNDAVTGGGGACASLVVNGTVTGNTAGGYSGGMIGCGVRDCAVTNSIVCGNHNYGSPSQTNNWSDSSFGYSCTDPLPSGEGNICADPCFADHSHADFRLLSGSPCIDAGGVSPWLAGTDLLGASRLQGGGVDMGAYEASTFGDLDGDGLSDIEEVNIYGTSPARADTDGDGLDDAEEVFSRIMMWGMVTNTTTYVERPEHLGKLVKVSAANAFFFLSPQYNVALKESGDAVCWGFNTYGQCEVPASATNLVDVSAGWLHSAAISGDGCAVCWGSNGHGQCQPSADATGLVAVACGWYHNVALRNDGTVSCWGNNTYGQSVAPTGLVGVAAVAAGSYHTAALLTNGAVACWGLNTSGQCLAPSDLSNAVAVAAAGTHTLALRSDGTVVCWGNNASGQCSVPASVTNAFAIAAGASHSMAALADGRIECWGLNSSGQAAGQVPYAPVLGLDGGPRYSLALLQGNTDPLDADSDDDGLTDGAEVSTHRSDPNNPDTDADGLPDGEEVARGTGLFNPDTDGDGLKDGWEAAYGFDPLTPGEAALDSDGDGLTNLAEQGLGTHPHKKDTDGDGIDDNIECVNGTDPTLADTDDDGLDDSEEPVHGTNPLLPDTDGDDMRDGWEVLHGFLPLVIQT
;
A
#
# COMPACT_ATOMS: atom_id res chain seq x y z
N ALA A 1 34.16 -19.22 -39.16
CA ALA A 1 34.20 -18.09 -38.21
C ALA A 1 33.04 -18.26 -37.24
N GLU A 2 33.21 -17.81 -36.01
CA GLU A 2 32.19 -17.84 -34.96
C GLU A 2 31.91 -16.40 -34.52
N VAL A 3 30.62 -16.07 -34.32
CA VAL A 3 30.14 -14.82 -33.75
C VAL A 3 29.32 -15.16 -32.52
N ARG A 4 29.48 -14.39 -31.44
CA ARG A 4 28.76 -14.60 -30.18
C ARG A 4 28.19 -13.30 -29.63
N ASN A 5 27.08 -13.38 -28.91
CA ASN A 5 26.53 -12.31 -28.08
C ASN A 5 26.33 -11.01 -28.89
N CYS A 6 25.57 -11.09 -29.98
CA CYS A 6 25.38 -9.97 -30.90
C CYS A 6 23.93 -9.87 -31.36
N VAL A 7 23.47 -8.64 -31.54
CA VAL A 7 22.20 -8.31 -32.19
C VAL A 7 22.51 -7.80 -33.60
N VAL A 8 21.84 -8.36 -34.61
CA VAL A 8 21.99 -7.97 -36.02
C VAL A 8 20.62 -7.61 -36.57
N THR A 9 20.47 -6.34 -36.92
CA THR A 9 19.22 -5.77 -37.42
C THR A 9 19.43 -4.87 -38.63
N GLY A 10 18.41 -4.76 -39.48
CA GLY A 10 18.44 -3.88 -40.66
C GLY A 10 19.46 -4.25 -41.73
N GLY A 11 20.03 -5.46 -41.70
CA GLY A 11 20.94 -5.95 -42.73
C GLY A 11 20.20 -6.25 -44.03
N ALA A 12 20.82 -5.94 -45.18
CA ALA A 12 20.24 -6.20 -46.50
C ALA A 12 21.29 -6.85 -47.42
N ALA A 13 20.98 -8.04 -47.95
CA ALA A 13 21.92 -8.79 -48.79
C ALA A 13 21.24 -9.57 -49.92
N HIS A 14 22.04 -10.15 -50.82
CA HIS A 14 21.48 -11.04 -51.85
C HIS A 14 21.04 -12.41 -51.26
N TYR A 15 21.79 -12.92 -50.28
CA TYR A 15 21.48 -14.08 -49.44
C TYR A 15 21.97 -13.79 -48.02
N GLY A 16 21.25 -14.23 -46.99
CA GLY A 16 21.71 -14.09 -45.61
C GLY A 16 21.71 -12.64 -45.14
N GLY A 17 20.54 -12.00 -45.10
CA GLY A 17 20.38 -10.58 -44.74
C GLY A 17 21.04 -10.21 -43.42
N GLY A 18 20.84 -11.04 -42.39
CA GLY A 18 21.55 -10.96 -41.12
C GLY A 18 22.91 -11.67 -41.16
N ALA A 19 22.98 -12.89 -41.71
CA ALA A 19 24.23 -13.64 -41.78
C ALA A 19 24.34 -14.62 -42.96
N TYR A 20 25.55 -14.75 -43.52
CA TYR A 20 25.89 -15.77 -44.53
C TYR A 20 27.07 -16.63 -44.07
N GLY A 21 26.79 -17.86 -43.66
CA GLY A 21 27.79 -18.82 -43.19
C GLY A 21 28.35 -18.54 -41.80
N GLY A 22 29.00 -19.56 -41.23
CA GLY A 22 29.64 -19.47 -39.91
C GLY A 22 28.75 -20.00 -38.78
N ARG A 23 29.25 -19.88 -37.54
CA ARG A 23 28.54 -20.26 -36.32
C ARG A 23 28.14 -19.00 -35.55
N LEU A 24 26.87 -18.92 -35.18
CA LEU A 24 26.28 -17.81 -34.44
C LEU A 24 25.77 -18.37 -33.11
N VAL A 25 26.19 -17.79 -31.99
CA VAL A 25 25.81 -18.25 -30.64
C VAL A 25 25.27 -17.08 -29.83
N ASN A 26 24.11 -17.23 -29.17
CA ASN A 26 23.47 -16.13 -28.42
C ASN A 26 23.30 -14.89 -29.30
N VAL A 27 22.58 -15.03 -30.41
CA VAL A 27 22.37 -13.93 -31.35
C VAL A 27 20.91 -13.63 -31.56
N VAL A 28 20.60 -12.36 -31.77
CA VAL A 28 19.29 -11.93 -32.28
C VAL A 28 19.47 -11.48 -33.72
N LEU A 29 18.74 -12.10 -34.64
CA LEU A 29 18.65 -11.70 -36.04
C LEU A 29 17.22 -11.21 -36.28
N SER A 30 17.02 -9.89 -36.31
CA SER A 30 15.69 -9.31 -36.45
C SER A 30 15.59 -8.18 -37.47
N GLY A 31 14.49 -8.12 -38.22
CA GLY A 31 14.27 -7.05 -39.20
C GLY A 31 15.30 -6.98 -40.32
N ASN A 32 15.93 -8.11 -40.69
CA ASN A 32 16.87 -8.19 -41.80
C ASN A 32 16.19 -8.65 -43.10
N ASP A 33 16.81 -8.32 -44.22
CA ASP A 33 16.24 -8.47 -45.54
C ASP A 33 17.18 -9.19 -46.53
N ALA A 34 16.62 -10.09 -47.34
CA ALA A 34 17.37 -10.75 -48.41
C ALA A 34 16.64 -10.76 -49.75
N VAL A 35 17.34 -10.39 -50.82
CA VAL A 35 16.77 -10.41 -52.18
C VAL A 35 16.33 -11.81 -52.58
N THR A 36 17.13 -12.83 -52.30
CA THR A 36 16.84 -14.21 -52.74
C THR A 36 16.37 -15.13 -51.61
N GLY A 37 17.03 -15.17 -50.45
CA GLY A 37 16.62 -16.07 -49.37
C GLY A 37 17.44 -15.95 -48.10
N GLY A 38 16.86 -16.36 -46.98
CA GLY A 38 17.47 -16.29 -45.65
C GLY A 38 17.63 -14.86 -45.19
N GLY A 39 16.52 -14.14 -45.04
CA GLY A 39 16.53 -12.79 -44.46
C GLY A 39 17.26 -12.78 -43.12
N GLY A 40 16.96 -13.75 -42.25
CA GLY A 40 17.69 -14.02 -41.02
C GLY A 40 19.10 -14.55 -41.30
N ALA A 41 19.21 -15.81 -41.76
CA ALA A 41 20.51 -16.39 -42.07
C ALA A 41 20.49 -17.43 -43.22
N CYS A 42 21.63 -17.53 -43.91
CA CYS A 42 21.87 -18.48 -44.99
C CYS A 42 23.14 -19.30 -44.75
N ALA A 43 23.06 -20.63 -44.89
CA ALA A 43 24.17 -21.57 -44.75
C ALA A 43 24.93 -21.50 -43.40
N SER A 44 24.21 -21.14 -42.32
CA SER A 44 24.76 -20.85 -40.99
C SER A 44 24.37 -21.89 -39.94
N LEU A 45 25.19 -22.01 -38.90
CA LEU A 45 24.86 -22.74 -37.68
C LEU A 45 24.42 -21.73 -36.61
N VAL A 46 23.19 -21.82 -36.14
CA VAL A 46 22.62 -20.97 -35.09
C VAL A 46 22.39 -21.79 -33.84
N VAL A 47 22.99 -21.36 -32.73
CA VAL A 47 22.83 -21.96 -31.42
C VAL A 47 22.34 -20.88 -30.48
N ASN A 48 21.31 -21.14 -29.68
CA ASN A 48 20.81 -20.16 -28.72
C ASN A 48 20.44 -18.83 -29.40
N GLY A 49 19.76 -18.86 -30.54
CA GLY A 49 19.46 -17.68 -31.34
C GLY A 49 17.97 -17.34 -31.38
N THR A 50 17.65 -16.06 -31.53
CA THR A 50 16.29 -15.61 -31.85
C THR A 50 16.29 -15.01 -33.25
N VAL A 51 15.56 -15.62 -34.18
CA VAL A 51 15.48 -15.21 -35.59
C VAL A 51 14.03 -14.85 -35.91
N THR A 52 13.73 -13.57 -35.97
CA THR A 52 12.34 -13.09 -36.07
C THR A 52 12.18 -11.85 -36.94
N GLY A 53 11.00 -11.66 -37.55
CA GLY A 53 10.69 -10.43 -38.28
C GLY A 53 11.56 -10.17 -39.52
N ASN A 54 12.26 -11.19 -40.04
CA ASN A 54 13.11 -11.05 -41.22
C ASN A 54 12.32 -11.33 -42.51
N THR A 55 12.75 -10.72 -43.62
CA THR A 55 12.07 -10.79 -44.92
C THR A 55 12.97 -11.31 -46.04
N ALA A 56 12.39 -12.01 -47.02
CA ALA A 56 13.12 -12.39 -48.23
C ALA A 56 12.26 -12.46 -49.51
N GLY A 57 12.88 -12.26 -50.67
CA GLY A 57 12.17 -12.18 -51.95
C GLY A 57 11.87 -13.50 -52.67
N GLY A 58 12.68 -14.54 -52.46
CA GLY A 58 12.50 -15.83 -53.12
C GLY A 58 12.14 -16.96 -52.15
N TYR A 59 13.09 -17.32 -51.31
CA TYR A 59 13.03 -18.42 -50.35
C TYR A 59 12.97 -17.87 -48.91
N SER A 60 12.67 -18.73 -47.92
CA SER A 60 12.33 -18.37 -46.53
C SER A 60 12.97 -17.11 -45.94
N GLY A 61 12.15 -16.23 -45.37
CA GLY A 61 12.57 -15.03 -44.65
C GLY A 61 13.46 -15.31 -43.44
N GLY A 62 13.30 -16.46 -42.77
CA GLY A 62 14.14 -16.84 -41.63
C GLY A 62 15.44 -17.52 -42.04
N MET A 63 15.45 -18.86 -42.03
CA MET A 63 16.65 -19.71 -42.17
C MET A 63 16.70 -20.47 -43.49
N ILE A 64 17.81 -20.41 -44.23
CA ILE A 64 17.93 -21.16 -45.50
C ILE A 64 19.25 -21.91 -45.69
N GLY A 65 19.19 -23.18 -46.09
CA GLY A 65 20.34 -23.95 -46.59
C GLY A 65 20.74 -23.58 -48.03
N CYS A 66 21.97 -23.86 -48.44
CA CYS A 66 22.44 -23.57 -49.81
C CYS A 66 22.77 -24.82 -50.65
N GLY A 67 22.20 -25.98 -50.30
CA GLY A 67 22.37 -27.26 -51.02
C GLY A 67 23.75 -27.92 -50.90
N VAL A 68 24.80 -27.16 -50.57
CA VAL A 68 26.14 -27.64 -50.19
C VAL A 68 26.41 -27.55 -48.69
N ARG A 69 25.61 -26.75 -47.97
CA ARG A 69 25.61 -26.60 -46.51
C ARG A 69 24.20 -26.26 -46.05
N ASP A 70 23.60 -27.14 -45.25
CA ASP A 70 22.30 -26.87 -44.63
C ASP A 70 22.50 -25.95 -43.41
N CYS A 71 21.49 -25.13 -43.11
CA CYS A 71 21.47 -24.48 -41.81
C CYS A 71 21.23 -25.53 -40.72
N ALA A 72 21.87 -25.35 -39.58
CA ALA A 72 21.63 -26.15 -38.39
C ALA A 72 21.24 -25.20 -37.26
N VAL A 73 20.11 -25.45 -36.63
CA VAL A 73 19.49 -24.59 -35.63
C VAL A 73 19.29 -25.39 -34.36
N THR A 74 19.78 -24.89 -33.23
CA THR A 74 19.68 -25.59 -31.94
C THR A 74 19.37 -24.64 -30.81
N ASN A 75 18.50 -25.01 -29.86
CA ASN A 75 18.11 -24.17 -28.71
C ASN A 75 17.67 -22.77 -29.15
N SER A 76 16.97 -22.65 -30.28
CA SER A 76 16.73 -21.35 -30.91
C SER A 76 15.25 -21.16 -31.20
N ILE A 77 14.85 -19.90 -31.31
CA ILE A 77 13.50 -19.50 -31.70
C ILE A 77 13.57 -18.93 -33.11
N VAL A 78 12.73 -19.45 -34.01
CA VAL A 78 12.60 -18.96 -35.38
C VAL A 78 11.11 -18.75 -35.69
N CYS A 79 10.64 -17.52 -35.62
CA CYS A 79 9.21 -17.19 -35.73
C CYS A 79 8.97 -15.88 -36.47
N GLY A 80 7.76 -15.65 -37.00
CA GLY A 80 7.37 -14.37 -37.58
C GLY A 80 8.23 -13.87 -38.76
N ASN A 81 8.93 -14.75 -39.48
CA ASN A 81 9.70 -14.37 -40.68
C ASN A 81 8.86 -14.59 -41.94
N HIS A 82 9.08 -13.79 -42.99
CA HIS A 82 8.16 -13.71 -44.13
C HIS A 82 8.86 -13.67 -45.50
N ASN A 83 8.12 -14.05 -46.55
CA ASN A 83 8.52 -13.80 -47.94
C ASN A 83 7.72 -12.63 -48.52
N TYR A 84 8.33 -11.80 -49.38
CA TYR A 84 7.65 -10.66 -50.01
C TYR A 84 6.38 -11.02 -50.79
N GLY A 85 6.35 -12.22 -51.39
CA GLY A 85 5.22 -12.69 -52.20
C GLY A 85 4.03 -13.22 -51.40
N SER A 86 4.17 -13.39 -50.07
CA SER A 86 3.10 -13.90 -49.20
C SER A 86 3.31 -13.45 -47.74
N PRO A 87 3.15 -12.15 -47.44
CA PRO A 87 3.38 -11.58 -46.10
C PRO A 87 2.41 -12.07 -45.02
N SER A 88 1.32 -12.76 -45.40
CA SER A 88 0.37 -13.38 -44.48
C SER A 88 0.67 -14.85 -44.14
N GLN A 89 1.76 -15.42 -44.69
CA GLN A 89 2.21 -16.78 -44.38
C GLN A 89 3.62 -16.72 -43.82
N THR A 90 3.81 -17.28 -42.64
CA THR A 90 5.12 -17.43 -42.02
C THR A 90 6.00 -18.34 -42.88
N ASN A 91 7.22 -17.90 -43.13
CA ASN A 91 8.24 -18.68 -43.84
C ASN A 91 9.55 -18.66 -43.06
N ASN A 92 9.52 -19.37 -41.93
CA ASN A 92 10.59 -19.39 -40.95
C ASN A 92 11.83 -20.15 -41.43
N TRP A 93 11.69 -21.16 -42.30
CA TRP A 93 12.84 -21.92 -42.75
C TRP A 93 12.64 -22.68 -44.08
N SER A 94 13.75 -23.01 -44.73
CA SER A 94 13.83 -23.91 -45.88
C SER A 94 15.18 -24.62 -45.87
N ASP A 95 15.22 -25.92 -46.22
CA ASP A 95 16.46 -26.71 -46.26
C ASP A 95 17.36 -26.53 -45.01
N SER A 96 16.74 -26.67 -43.84
CA SER A 96 17.37 -26.41 -42.53
C SER A 96 17.05 -27.55 -41.56
N SER A 97 17.98 -27.86 -40.67
CA SER A 97 17.85 -28.86 -39.61
C SER A 97 17.68 -28.20 -38.25
N PHE A 98 16.85 -28.78 -37.39
CA PHE A 98 16.48 -28.22 -36.09
C PHE A 98 16.61 -29.26 -34.97
N GLY A 99 17.04 -28.83 -33.79
CA GLY A 99 16.92 -29.59 -32.55
C GLY A 99 16.63 -28.65 -31.38
N TYR A 100 15.78 -29.08 -30.44
CA TYR A 100 15.42 -28.29 -29.26
C TYR A 100 15.09 -26.82 -29.59
N SER A 101 14.30 -26.59 -30.64
CA SER A 101 14.03 -25.24 -31.15
C SER A 101 12.54 -24.99 -31.34
N CYS A 102 12.12 -23.73 -31.17
CA CYS A 102 10.74 -23.30 -31.32
C CYS A 102 10.53 -22.65 -32.69
N THR A 103 9.68 -23.25 -33.53
CA THR A 103 9.35 -22.69 -34.84
C THR A 103 8.05 -23.28 -35.39
N ASP A 104 7.40 -22.51 -36.26
CA ASP A 104 6.19 -22.89 -37.00
C ASP A 104 6.45 -22.74 -38.52
N PRO A 105 6.26 -23.80 -39.35
CA PRO A 105 5.80 -25.15 -39.00
C PRO A 105 6.84 -25.97 -38.24
N LEU A 106 6.36 -26.92 -37.43
CA LEU A 106 7.17 -27.84 -36.64
C LEU A 106 8.16 -28.63 -37.53
N PRO A 107 9.49 -28.50 -37.32
CA PRO A 107 10.48 -29.20 -38.11
C PRO A 107 10.76 -30.60 -37.55
N SER A 108 11.21 -31.51 -38.41
CA SER A 108 11.73 -32.80 -37.96
C SER A 108 12.99 -32.62 -37.12
N GLY A 109 13.11 -33.35 -36.01
CA GLY A 109 14.25 -33.29 -35.10
C GLY A 109 13.85 -33.60 -33.67
N GLU A 110 14.84 -33.75 -32.80
CA GLU A 110 14.60 -34.00 -31.37
C GLU A 110 14.26 -32.70 -30.63
N GLY A 111 13.29 -32.74 -29.71
CA GLY A 111 13.01 -31.64 -28.78
C GLY A 111 12.43 -30.36 -29.38
N ASN A 112 12.13 -30.31 -30.68
CA ASN A 112 11.53 -29.13 -31.29
C ASN A 112 10.07 -28.95 -30.85
N ILE A 113 9.64 -27.70 -30.72
CA ILE A 113 8.27 -27.31 -30.36
C ILE A 113 7.70 -26.35 -31.41
N CYS A 114 6.37 -26.32 -31.50
CA CYS A 114 5.61 -25.42 -32.37
C CYS A 114 4.56 -24.74 -31.51
N ALA A 115 4.93 -23.58 -30.98
CA ALA A 115 4.11 -22.76 -30.11
C ALA A 115 4.52 -21.30 -30.24
N ASP A 116 3.71 -20.39 -29.70
CA ASP A 116 4.11 -19.00 -29.53
C ASP A 116 5.24 -18.92 -28.49
N PRO A 117 6.39 -18.30 -28.80
CA PRO A 117 7.46 -18.12 -27.83
C PRO A 117 7.12 -17.14 -26.70
N CYS A 118 6.04 -16.36 -26.79
CA CYS A 118 5.61 -15.40 -25.77
C CYS A 118 6.73 -14.42 -25.42
N PHE A 119 7.14 -13.58 -26.38
CA PHE A 119 8.14 -12.54 -26.14
C PHE A 119 7.59 -11.39 -25.29
N ALA A 120 8.45 -10.76 -24.48
CA ALA A 120 8.12 -9.63 -23.62
C ALA A 120 7.54 -8.44 -24.41
N ASP A 121 8.23 -7.99 -25.45
CA ASP A 121 7.70 -6.98 -26.38
C ASP A 121 8.30 -7.13 -27.77
N HIS A 122 7.60 -7.90 -28.60
CA HIS A 122 8.02 -8.14 -29.99
C HIS A 122 8.07 -6.86 -30.83
N SER A 123 7.23 -5.87 -30.53
CA SER A 123 7.07 -4.65 -31.32
C SER A 123 8.20 -3.64 -31.11
N HIS A 124 8.78 -3.62 -29.90
CA HIS A 124 9.95 -2.82 -29.54
C HIS A 124 11.27 -3.61 -29.55
N ALA A 125 11.27 -4.80 -30.16
CA ALA A 125 12.42 -5.68 -30.31
C ALA A 125 13.00 -6.25 -28.99
N ASP A 126 12.16 -6.38 -27.98
CA ASP A 126 12.46 -7.16 -26.78
C ASP A 126 12.00 -8.61 -26.95
N PHE A 127 12.97 -9.50 -27.15
CA PHE A 127 12.73 -10.91 -27.38
C PHE A 127 13.06 -11.80 -26.17
N ARG A 128 13.08 -11.22 -24.96
CA ARG A 128 13.08 -11.99 -23.70
C ARG A 128 11.79 -12.82 -23.60
N LEU A 129 11.83 -13.96 -22.91
CA LEU A 129 10.69 -14.87 -22.76
C LEU A 129 9.85 -14.49 -21.55
N LEU A 130 8.53 -14.44 -21.72
CA LEU A 130 7.57 -14.27 -20.62
C LEU A 130 7.41 -15.56 -19.80
N SER A 131 7.04 -15.40 -18.53
CA SER A 131 6.66 -16.53 -17.67
C SER A 131 5.52 -17.34 -18.29
N GLY A 132 5.67 -18.67 -18.27
CA GLY A 132 4.75 -19.59 -18.94
C GLY A 132 5.01 -19.79 -20.43
N SER A 133 6.03 -19.12 -20.99
CA SER A 133 6.50 -19.41 -22.34
C SER A 133 6.84 -20.91 -22.47
N PRO A 134 6.36 -21.58 -23.54
CA PRO A 134 6.70 -22.98 -23.79
C PRO A 134 8.17 -23.17 -24.17
N CYS A 135 8.92 -22.08 -24.34
CA CYS A 135 10.35 -22.09 -24.66
C CYS A 135 11.24 -22.13 -23.42
N ILE A 136 10.69 -21.89 -22.22
CA ILE A 136 11.42 -21.94 -20.95
C ILE A 136 11.70 -23.40 -20.59
N ASP A 137 12.94 -23.69 -20.20
CA ASP A 137 13.50 -25.00 -19.85
C ASP A 137 13.30 -26.08 -20.93
N ALA A 138 12.93 -25.70 -22.15
CA ALA A 138 12.58 -26.60 -23.23
C ALA A 138 13.76 -26.92 -24.17
N GLY A 139 14.89 -26.22 -23.99
CA GLY A 139 16.13 -26.42 -24.71
C GLY A 139 16.91 -27.67 -24.26
N GLY A 140 17.88 -28.07 -25.08
CA GLY A 140 18.73 -29.22 -24.84
C GLY A 140 20.14 -28.83 -24.38
N VAL A 141 20.83 -29.74 -23.69
CA VAL A 141 22.26 -29.58 -23.36
C VAL A 141 23.12 -29.78 -24.61
N SER A 142 23.34 -28.70 -25.36
CA SER A 142 24.18 -28.70 -26.56
C SER A 142 25.68 -28.75 -26.20
N PRO A 143 26.54 -29.49 -26.93
CA PRO A 143 28.00 -29.41 -26.76
C PRO A 143 28.58 -28.03 -27.11
N TRP A 144 27.75 -27.15 -27.67
CA TRP A 144 28.07 -25.77 -28.03
C TRP A 144 27.38 -24.73 -27.14
N LEU A 145 26.76 -25.17 -26.03
CA LEU A 145 26.10 -24.30 -25.07
C LEU A 145 27.08 -23.23 -24.57
N ALA A 146 26.67 -21.98 -24.65
CA ALA A 146 27.43 -20.88 -24.05
C ALA A 146 27.30 -20.92 -22.52
N GLY A 147 28.30 -20.42 -21.80
CA GLY A 147 28.21 -20.33 -20.34
C GLY A 147 27.16 -19.31 -19.87
N THR A 148 26.93 -18.27 -20.67
CA THR A 148 25.92 -17.24 -20.43
C THR A 148 25.07 -17.01 -21.66
N ASP A 149 23.93 -16.35 -21.52
CA ASP A 149 23.07 -15.88 -22.59
C ASP A 149 23.57 -14.55 -23.18
N LEU A 150 22.72 -13.87 -23.97
CA LEU A 150 23.05 -12.58 -24.58
C LEU A 150 23.20 -11.43 -23.55
N LEU A 151 22.52 -11.50 -22.40
CA LEU A 151 22.57 -10.50 -21.33
C LEU A 151 23.60 -10.83 -20.24
N GLY A 152 24.18 -12.04 -20.27
CA GLY A 152 25.18 -12.49 -19.30
C GLY A 152 24.61 -13.40 -18.21
N ALA A 153 23.32 -13.74 -18.25
CA ALA A 153 22.70 -14.71 -17.35
C ALA A 153 23.21 -16.13 -17.63
N SER A 154 23.30 -16.97 -16.61
CA SER A 154 23.78 -18.35 -16.77
C SER A 154 22.78 -19.19 -17.55
N ARG A 155 23.23 -19.89 -18.59
CA ARG A 155 22.41 -20.77 -19.47
C ARG A 155 21.80 -22.01 -18.78
N LEU A 156 21.95 -22.14 -17.48
CA LEU A 156 21.48 -23.26 -16.67
C LEU A 156 20.76 -22.77 -15.40
N GLN A 157 20.26 -21.53 -15.43
CA GLN A 157 19.44 -20.98 -14.36
C GLN A 157 18.03 -21.58 -14.48
N GLY A 158 17.40 -22.01 -13.38
CA GLY A 158 16.03 -22.56 -13.42
C GLY A 158 15.90 -24.08 -13.59
N GLY A 159 16.93 -24.78 -14.08
CA GLY A 159 16.97 -26.26 -14.14
C GLY A 159 17.00 -26.84 -15.56
N GLY A 160 16.86 -26.02 -16.59
CA GLY A 160 17.00 -26.35 -18.00
C GLY A 160 17.79 -25.29 -18.78
N VAL A 161 17.69 -25.34 -20.12
CA VAL A 161 18.23 -24.32 -21.04
C VAL A 161 17.03 -23.74 -21.75
N ASP A 162 16.90 -22.43 -21.84
CA ASP A 162 15.83 -21.81 -22.62
C ASP A 162 16.14 -21.78 -24.11
N MET A 163 15.09 -21.96 -24.93
CA MET A 163 15.23 -21.75 -26.37
C MET A 163 15.32 -20.25 -26.65
N GLY A 164 16.29 -19.82 -27.47
CA GLY A 164 16.44 -18.43 -27.90
C GLY A 164 17.71 -17.75 -27.38
N ALA A 165 17.82 -16.45 -27.65
CA ALA A 165 19.00 -15.65 -27.30
C ALA A 165 19.15 -15.33 -25.80
N TYR A 166 18.06 -15.46 -25.05
CA TYR A 166 17.94 -15.10 -23.64
C TYR A 166 17.61 -16.34 -22.80
N GLU A 167 18.01 -16.32 -21.53
CA GLU A 167 17.37 -17.13 -20.49
C GLU A 167 16.34 -16.26 -19.78
N ALA A 168 15.16 -16.81 -19.51
CA ALA A 168 14.18 -16.22 -18.63
C ALA A 168 14.80 -16.17 -17.22
N SER A 169 15.10 -14.96 -16.77
CA SER A 169 15.37 -14.69 -15.36
C SER A 169 14.09 -14.99 -14.60
N THR A 170 14.00 -16.18 -14.00
CA THR A 170 12.85 -16.51 -13.14
C THR A 170 12.76 -15.63 -11.89
N PHE A 171 13.70 -14.70 -11.66
CA PHE A 171 13.85 -13.89 -10.45
C PHE A 171 14.70 -12.60 -10.67
N GLY A 172 14.61 -11.97 -11.85
CA GLY A 172 15.29 -10.68 -12.10
C GLY A 172 14.52 -9.52 -11.49
N ASP A 173 15.25 -8.47 -11.10
CA ASP A 173 14.76 -7.13 -10.75
C ASP A 173 15.74 -6.20 -11.48
N LEU A 174 15.40 -5.86 -12.72
CA LEU A 174 16.35 -5.35 -13.70
C LEU A 174 16.69 -3.86 -13.49
N ASP A 175 15.75 -3.05 -13.01
CA ASP A 175 16.00 -1.67 -12.61
C ASP A 175 16.34 -1.50 -11.12
N GLY A 176 16.17 -2.56 -10.32
CA GLY A 176 16.56 -2.59 -8.92
C GLY A 176 15.56 -1.91 -8.01
N ASP A 177 14.32 -1.76 -8.45
CA ASP A 177 13.23 -1.13 -7.72
C ASP A 177 12.56 -2.09 -6.74
N GLY A 178 12.79 -3.41 -6.86
CA GLY A 178 12.28 -4.41 -5.94
C GLY A 178 11.05 -5.17 -6.30
N LEU A 179 10.38 -4.77 -7.35
CA LEU A 179 9.51 -5.66 -8.06
C LEU A 179 10.37 -6.56 -8.91
N SER A 180 10.02 -7.84 -8.94
CA SER A 180 10.66 -8.71 -9.91
C SER A 180 10.10 -8.41 -11.31
N ASP A 181 10.92 -8.61 -12.35
CA ASP A 181 10.56 -8.42 -13.76
C ASP A 181 9.22 -9.13 -14.11
N ILE A 182 8.91 -10.23 -13.39
CA ILE A 182 7.69 -11.01 -13.56
C ILE A 182 6.47 -10.38 -12.86
N GLU A 183 6.65 -9.76 -11.70
CA GLU A 183 5.61 -9.04 -10.97
C GLU A 183 5.22 -7.77 -11.73
N GLU A 184 6.20 -7.02 -12.21
CA GLU A 184 5.99 -5.82 -13.03
C GLU A 184 5.13 -6.14 -14.25
N VAL A 185 5.51 -7.14 -15.06
CA VAL A 185 4.75 -7.44 -16.29
C VAL A 185 3.39 -8.11 -16.03
N ASN A 186 3.31 -9.06 -15.10
CA ASN A 186 2.11 -9.91 -14.97
C ASN A 186 1.12 -9.43 -13.91
N ILE A 187 1.56 -8.64 -12.94
CA ILE A 187 0.72 -8.18 -11.83
C ILE A 187 0.41 -6.70 -12.00
N TYR A 188 1.44 -5.88 -12.19
CA TYR A 188 1.30 -4.41 -12.15
C TYR A 188 1.19 -3.77 -13.54
N GLY A 189 1.61 -4.46 -14.59
CA GLY A 189 1.65 -3.91 -15.95
C GLY A 189 2.75 -2.85 -16.15
N THR A 190 3.69 -2.75 -15.21
CA THR A 190 4.78 -1.78 -15.21
C THR A 190 6.00 -2.25 -16.01
N SER A 191 7.03 -1.42 -16.13
CA SER A 191 8.15 -1.63 -17.05
C SER A 191 9.40 -2.18 -16.33
N PRO A 192 9.85 -3.43 -16.62
CA PRO A 192 11.05 -4.04 -16.02
C PRO A 192 12.40 -3.36 -16.25
N ALA A 193 12.42 -2.23 -16.94
CA ALA A 193 13.65 -1.50 -17.23
C ALA A 193 13.60 -0.06 -16.69
N ARG A 194 12.52 0.30 -16.00
CA ARG A 194 12.25 1.64 -15.51
C ARG A 194 11.60 1.50 -14.14
N ALA A 195 12.41 1.79 -13.12
CA ALA A 195 11.94 1.78 -11.75
C ALA A 195 10.71 2.69 -11.52
N ASP A 196 10.52 3.73 -12.34
CA ASP A 196 9.41 4.67 -12.25
C ASP A 196 8.74 4.70 -13.64
N THR A 197 7.59 4.01 -13.75
CA THR A 197 6.91 3.76 -15.02
C THR A 197 6.15 4.98 -15.52
N ASP A 198 5.42 5.69 -14.66
CA ASP A 198 4.59 6.85 -15.01
C ASP A 198 5.35 8.20 -14.95
N GLY A 199 6.50 8.24 -14.28
CA GLY A 199 7.42 9.36 -14.20
C GLY A 199 7.10 10.38 -13.10
N ASP A 200 6.38 9.99 -12.05
CA ASP A 200 5.85 10.87 -11.01
C ASP A 200 6.86 11.16 -9.87
N GLY A 201 7.94 10.36 -9.79
CA GLY A 201 9.02 10.46 -8.82
C GLY A 201 9.02 9.40 -7.71
N LEU A 202 8.04 8.49 -7.69
CA LEU A 202 8.06 7.23 -6.93
C LEU A 202 8.51 6.09 -7.84
N ASP A 203 9.17 5.08 -7.26
CA ASP A 203 9.37 3.84 -8.01
C ASP A 203 8.16 2.89 -7.88
N ASP A 204 7.92 2.04 -8.89
CA ASP A 204 6.73 1.19 -9.01
C ASP A 204 6.56 0.31 -7.74
N ALA A 205 7.67 -0.12 -7.14
CA ALA A 205 7.68 -0.81 -5.86
C ALA A 205 7.26 0.06 -4.66
N GLU A 206 7.72 1.31 -4.57
CA GLU A 206 7.31 2.29 -3.55
C GLU A 206 5.81 2.59 -3.60
N GLU A 207 5.21 2.49 -4.78
CA GLU A 207 3.78 2.68 -5.02
C GLU A 207 2.92 1.49 -4.61
N VAL A 208 3.45 0.27 -4.66
CA VAL A 208 2.68 -0.96 -4.34
C VAL A 208 3.07 -1.62 -3.01
N PHE A 209 4.18 -1.19 -2.38
CA PHE A 209 4.62 -1.70 -1.09
C PHE A 209 4.28 -0.76 0.06
N SER A 210 4.00 -1.36 1.22
CA SER A 210 3.79 -0.61 2.45
C SER A 210 5.05 0.12 2.88
N ARG A 211 4.89 1.36 3.37
CA ARG A 211 6.00 2.23 3.75
C ARG A 211 6.23 2.19 5.26
N ILE A 212 7.48 2.32 5.68
CA ILE A 212 7.84 2.42 7.10
C ILE A 212 8.30 3.85 7.41
N MET A 213 7.53 4.55 8.23
CA MET A 213 7.91 5.86 8.77
C MET A 213 8.55 5.68 10.14
N MET A 214 9.73 6.28 10.36
CA MET A 214 10.40 6.31 11.66
C MET A 214 10.90 7.72 11.98
N TRP A 215 10.62 8.21 13.18
CA TRP A 215 11.10 9.51 13.64
C TRP A 215 11.60 9.46 15.08
N GLY A 216 12.53 10.37 15.38
CA GLY A 216 13.30 10.38 16.62
C GLY A 216 14.74 9.92 16.41
N MET A 217 15.42 9.46 17.47
CA MET A 217 16.82 9.01 17.39
C MET A 217 16.86 7.53 17.02
N VAL A 218 16.79 7.28 15.71
CA VAL A 218 16.81 5.95 15.06
C VAL A 218 18.25 5.37 14.93
N THR A 219 19.24 6.00 15.57
CA THR A 219 20.72 5.91 15.41
C THR A 219 21.29 7.03 14.53
N ASN A 220 22.62 7.10 14.32
CA ASN A 220 23.40 8.31 14.02
C ASN A 220 23.20 8.94 12.62
N THR A 221 22.06 8.71 11.98
CA THR A 221 21.68 9.22 10.67
C THR A 221 20.23 9.68 10.74
N THR A 222 20.01 10.99 10.64
CA THR A 222 18.71 11.66 10.51
C THR A 222 18.15 11.49 9.09
N THR A 223 18.28 10.29 8.52
CA THR A 223 17.70 9.96 7.22
C THR A 223 16.64 8.92 7.46
N TYR A 224 15.42 9.27 7.07
CA TYR A 224 14.40 8.35 6.61
C TYR A 224 15.05 7.08 6.08
N VAL A 225 14.83 5.93 6.72
CA VAL A 225 15.28 4.64 6.16
C VAL A 225 14.10 4.14 5.34
N GLU A 226 13.88 4.78 4.19
CA GLU A 226 12.91 4.34 3.19
C GLU A 226 13.29 2.98 2.60
N ARG A 227 14.59 2.63 2.66
CA ARG A 227 15.08 1.44 1.95
C ARG A 227 15.75 0.43 2.89
N PRO A 228 14.97 -0.33 3.70
CA PRO A 228 15.32 -1.73 3.97
C PRO A 228 15.13 -2.62 2.73
N GLU A 229 14.79 -1.99 1.59
CA GLU A 229 14.66 -2.46 0.21
C GLU A 229 13.71 -3.65 0.08
N HIS A 230 12.46 -3.33 -0.30
CA HIS A 230 11.51 -4.29 -0.88
C HIS A 230 11.11 -5.38 0.11
N LEU A 231 10.77 -4.92 1.32
CA LEU A 231 10.21 -5.79 2.36
C LEU A 231 8.86 -6.40 1.92
N GLY A 232 8.33 -6.00 0.77
CA GLY A 232 7.05 -6.43 0.23
C GLY A 232 5.90 -5.79 0.98
N LYS A 233 4.68 -6.25 0.71
CA LYS A 233 3.49 -5.82 1.44
C LYS A 233 3.58 -6.27 2.90
N LEU A 234 3.63 -5.29 3.81
CA LEU A 234 3.69 -5.52 5.25
C LEU A 234 2.32 -5.32 5.87
N VAL A 235 1.96 -6.16 6.84
CA VAL A 235 0.66 -6.11 7.53
C VAL A 235 0.79 -5.77 9.03
N LYS A 236 2.01 -5.85 9.58
CA LYS A 236 2.29 -5.47 10.96
C LYS A 236 3.74 -5.09 11.15
N VAL A 237 4.00 -4.14 12.03
CA VAL A 237 5.33 -3.77 12.53
C VAL A 237 5.37 -3.87 14.05
N SER A 238 6.55 -4.13 14.61
CA SER A 238 6.80 -4.03 16.04
C SER A 238 8.22 -3.57 16.35
N ALA A 239 8.31 -2.62 17.26
CA ALA A 239 9.52 -1.97 17.75
C ALA A 239 9.98 -2.59 19.07
N ALA A 240 11.29 -2.70 19.27
CA ALA A 240 11.83 -3.28 20.50
C ALA A 240 11.48 -2.48 21.77
N ASN A 241 10.87 -3.16 22.74
CA ASN A 241 10.59 -2.58 24.06
C ASN A 241 11.88 -2.46 24.89
N ALA A 242 12.47 -1.26 24.98
CA ALA A 242 13.73 -1.00 25.70
C ALA A 242 13.65 0.29 26.54
N PHE A 243 14.42 0.40 27.63
CA PHE A 243 14.35 1.58 28.52
C PHE A 243 15.51 2.57 28.41
N PHE A 244 16.73 2.09 28.15
CA PHE A 244 17.91 2.91 28.39
C PHE A 244 18.28 3.75 27.17
N PHE A 245 18.73 4.97 27.40
CA PHE A 245 19.16 5.93 26.37
C PHE A 245 20.32 5.45 25.48
N LEU A 246 20.99 4.36 25.85
CA LEU A 246 22.05 3.69 25.08
C LEU A 246 21.61 2.31 24.57
N SER A 247 20.34 1.95 24.74
CA SER A 247 19.85 0.64 24.38
C SER A 247 19.89 0.44 22.86
N PRO A 248 20.32 -0.74 22.42
CA PRO A 248 20.21 -1.12 21.03
C PRO A 248 18.76 -1.13 20.56
N GLN A 249 18.54 -0.82 19.29
CA GLN A 249 17.23 -0.70 18.65
C GLN A 249 17.15 -1.73 17.51
N TYR A 250 16.04 -2.46 17.43
CA TYR A 250 15.71 -3.33 16.31
C TYR A 250 14.18 -3.36 16.15
N ASN A 251 13.74 -3.86 15.01
CA ASN A 251 12.33 -4.00 14.66
C ASN A 251 12.08 -5.37 14.05
N VAL A 252 10.83 -5.80 14.08
CA VAL A 252 10.29 -6.92 13.32
C VAL A 252 9.05 -6.48 12.56
N ALA A 253 8.85 -6.97 11.36
CA ALA A 253 7.62 -6.79 10.59
C ALA A 253 7.11 -8.14 10.07
N LEU A 254 5.80 -8.22 9.86
CA LEU A 254 5.12 -9.35 9.24
C LEU A 254 4.72 -8.96 7.82
N LYS A 255 5.13 -9.77 6.84
CA LYS A 255 4.67 -9.67 5.46
C LYS A 255 3.28 -10.29 5.30
N GLU A 256 2.54 -9.85 4.30
CA GLU A 256 1.27 -10.47 3.89
C GLU A 256 1.45 -11.95 3.51
N SER A 257 2.62 -12.34 3.00
CA SER A 257 2.98 -13.73 2.71
C SER A 257 3.03 -14.65 3.94
N GLY A 258 3.04 -14.08 5.15
CA GLY A 258 3.26 -14.80 6.40
C GLY A 258 4.74 -15.00 6.75
N ASP A 259 5.65 -14.25 6.13
CA ASP A 259 7.07 -14.23 6.50
C ASP A 259 7.40 -13.06 7.43
N ALA A 260 8.38 -13.21 8.30
CA ALA A 260 8.87 -12.12 9.13
C ALA A 260 10.16 -11.52 8.55
N VAL A 261 10.32 -10.20 8.68
CA VAL A 261 11.60 -9.52 8.46
C VAL A 261 12.01 -8.78 9.72
N CYS A 262 13.29 -8.83 10.05
CA CYS A 262 13.86 -8.10 11.18
C CYS A 262 15.04 -7.24 10.72
N TRP A 263 15.17 -6.04 11.29
CA TRP A 263 16.31 -5.16 11.02
C TRP A 263 16.74 -4.40 12.28
N GLY A 264 18.00 -3.96 12.28
CA GLY A 264 18.62 -3.27 13.42
C GLY A 264 19.53 -4.19 14.25
N PHE A 265 19.59 -3.97 15.55
CA PHE A 265 20.55 -4.62 16.44
C PHE A 265 20.32 -6.12 16.61
N ASN A 266 21.40 -6.91 16.45
CA ASN A 266 21.32 -8.37 16.37
C ASN A 266 22.36 -9.14 17.22
N THR A 267 22.88 -8.61 18.33
CA THR A 267 23.94 -9.31 19.10
C THR A 267 23.49 -10.62 19.77
N TYR A 268 22.18 -10.85 19.91
CA TYR A 268 21.62 -12.07 20.50
C TYR A 268 20.93 -12.96 19.46
N GLY A 269 21.04 -12.65 18.17
CA GLY A 269 20.32 -13.36 17.11
C GLY A 269 18.84 -12.98 17.01
N GLN A 270 18.40 -11.86 17.61
CA GLN A 270 16.98 -11.44 17.60
C GLN A 270 16.48 -10.96 16.22
N CYS A 271 17.39 -10.66 15.30
CA CYS A 271 17.07 -10.40 13.89
C CYS A 271 17.35 -11.62 12.98
N GLU A 272 17.80 -12.74 13.53
CA GLU A 272 17.99 -13.99 12.78
C GLU A 272 16.67 -14.77 12.78
N VAL A 273 15.78 -14.43 11.83
CA VAL A 273 14.48 -15.10 11.67
C VAL A 273 14.71 -16.61 11.42
N PRO A 274 14.23 -17.51 12.29
CA PRO A 274 14.43 -18.94 12.14
C PRO A 274 13.70 -19.48 10.91
N ALA A 275 14.27 -20.49 10.24
CA ALA A 275 13.61 -21.17 9.11
C ALA A 275 12.27 -21.87 9.47
N SER A 276 11.99 -22.03 10.78
CA SER A 276 10.69 -22.54 11.27
C SER A 276 9.62 -21.46 11.39
N ALA A 277 9.98 -20.18 11.27
CA ALA A 277 9.07 -19.05 11.35
C ALA A 277 8.44 -18.79 9.98
N THR A 278 7.52 -19.68 9.59
CA THR A 278 6.80 -19.62 8.31
C THR A 278 5.29 -19.59 8.55
N ASN A 279 4.53 -19.06 7.58
CA ASN A 279 3.08 -18.93 7.66
C ASN A 279 2.64 -18.24 8.96
N LEU A 280 3.31 -17.14 9.30
CA LEU A 280 3.08 -16.37 10.51
C LEU A 280 1.80 -15.54 10.39
N VAL A 281 1.08 -15.41 11.49
CA VAL A 281 -0.12 -14.57 11.63
C VAL A 281 0.09 -13.39 12.57
N ASP A 282 1.15 -13.44 13.38
CA ASP A 282 1.51 -12.33 14.26
C ASP A 282 3.00 -12.29 14.62
N VAL A 283 3.52 -11.10 14.90
CA VAL A 283 4.91 -10.84 15.35
C VAL A 283 4.95 -9.77 16.44
N SER A 284 5.92 -9.87 17.36
CA SER A 284 6.18 -8.84 18.36
C SER A 284 7.64 -8.82 18.81
N ALA A 285 8.20 -7.62 18.99
CA ALA A 285 9.57 -7.41 19.43
C ALA A 285 9.66 -7.13 20.95
N GLY A 286 10.39 -7.97 21.66
CA GLY A 286 10.80 -7.73 23.05
C GLY A 286 12.08 -6.92 23.14
N TRP A 287 12.72 -6.88 24.31
CA TRP A 287 13.96 -6.10 24.47
C TRP A 287 15.12 -6.67 23.65
N LEU A 288 15.32 -7.99 23.69
CA LEU A 288 16.45 -8.69 23.05
C LEU A 288 16.02 -10.03 22.43
N HIS A 289 14.72 -10.21 22.22
CA HIS A 289 14.13 -11.43 21.66
C HIS A 289 12.87 -11.06 20.87
N SER A 290 12.57 -11.86 19.86
CA SER A 290 11.38 -11.71 19.03
C SER A 290 10.49 -12.93 19.25
N ALA A 291 9.18 -12.74 19.15
CA ALA A 291 8.21 -13.82 19.14
C ALA A 291 7.26 -13.65 17.96
N ALA A 292 6.81 -14.77 17.42
CA ALA A 292 5.82 -14.84 16.36
C ALA A 292 4.83 -15.98 16.64
N ILE A 293 3.65 -15.87 16.03
CA ILE A 293 2.63 -16.92 16.03
C ILE A 293 2.53 -17.47 14.61
N SER A 294 2.69 -18.77 14.44
CA SER A 294 2.44 -19.46 13.18
C SER A 294 0.94 -19.75 12.99
N GLY A 295 0.50 -19.93 11.75
CA GLY A 295 -0.91 -20.14 11.39
C GLY A 295 -1.49 -21.47 11.89
N ASP A 296 -0.66 -22.39 12.37
CA ASP A 296 -1.08 -23.58 13.13
C ASP A 296 -1.27 -23.31 14.63
N GLY A 297 -1.09 -22.05 15.05
CA GLY A 297 -1.30 -21.56 16.41
C GLY A 297 -0.16 -21.89 17.39
N CYS A 298 1.07 -22.07 16.91
CA CYS A 298 2.26 -22.29 17.74
C CYS A 298 3.08 -21.01 17.92
N ALA A 299 3.78 -20.90 19.05
CA ALA A 299 4.74 -19.82 19.27
C ALA A 299 6.13 -20.17 18.72
N VAL A 300 6.72 -19.24 17.96
CA VAL A 300 8.12 -19.29 17.52
C VAL A 300 8.86 -18.13 18.15
N CYS A 301 9.93 -18.38 18.89
CA CYS A 301 10.68 -17.33 19.59
C CYS A 301 12.18 -17.47 19.33
N TRP A 302 12.87 -16.34 19.13
CA TRP A 302 14.31 -16.31 18.85
C TRP A 302 14.97 -15.09 19.49
N GLY A 303 16.30 -15.11 19.59
CA GLY A 303 17.07 -14.12 20.33
C GLY A 303 17.47 -14.57 21.74
N SER A 304 17.59 -13.61 22.66
CA SER A 304 18.00 -13.84 24.05
C SER A 304 17.02 -14.74 24.81
N ASN A 305 17.53 -15.72 25.56
CA ASN A 305 16.72 -16.67 26.32
C ASN A 305 17.12 -16.81 27.80
N GLY A 306 17.78 -15.80 28.37
CA GLY A 306 18.29 -15.86 29.75
C GLY A 306 17.22 -16.03 30.85
N HIS A 307 15.95 -15.77 30.53
CA HIS A 307 14.80 -15.86 31.42
C HIS A 307 13.72 -16.84 30.91
N GLY A 308 14.02 -17.67 29.92
CA GLY A 308 13.04 -18.59 29.31
C GLY A 308 12.05 -17.92 28.35
N GLN A 309 12.32 -16.69 27.91
CA GLN A 309 11.44 -15.96 26.98
C GLN A 309 11.39 -16.56 25.58
N CYS A 310 12.38 -17.37 25.18
CA CYS A 310 12.35 -18.18 23.97
C CYS A 310 12.04 -19.66 24.27
N GLN A 311 11.38 -19.93 25.39
CA GLN A 311 10.91 -21.25 25.79
C GLN A 311 9.40 -21.16 26.06
N PRO A 312 8.56 -21.17 25.00
CA PRO A 312 7.13 -21.13 25.16
C PRO A 312 6.66 -22.28 26.07
N SER A 313 5.66 -21.98 26.91
CA SER A 313 5.10 -22.96 27.82
C SER A 313 4.43 -24.11 27.06
N ALA A 314 4.35 -25.29 27.66
CA ALA A 314 3.81 -26.48 26.97
C ALA A 314 2.34 -26.33 26.53
N ASP A 315 1.61 -25.40 27.14
CA ASP A 315 0.24 -25.04 26.80
C ASP A 315 0.14 -23.98 25.69
N ALA A 316 1.24 -23.38 25.21
CA ALA A 316 1.26 -22.30 24.21
C ALA A 316 0.89 -22.79 22.78
N THR A 317 -0.36 -23.23 22.61
CA THR A 317 -0.96 -23.79 21.40
C THR A 317 -2.33 -23.16 21.14
N GLY A 318 -2.76 -23.06 19.88
CA GLY A 318 -4.00 -22.39 19.52
C GLY A 318 -3.91 -20.87 19.71
N LEU A 319 -2.71 -20.33 19.57
CA LEU A 319 -2.41 -18.90 19.70
C LEU A 319 -2.84 -18.13 18.45
N VAL A 320 -3.24 -16.88 18.63
CA VAL A 320 -3.68 -16.00 17.53
C VAL A 320 -3.02 -14.61 17.57
N ALA A 321 -2.45 -14.21 18.71
CA ALA A 321 -1.69 -12.97 18.84
C ALA A 321 -0.64 -13.07 19.95
N VAL A 322 0.41 -12.26 19.89
CA VAL A 322 1.50 -12.20 20.86
C VAL A 322 1.93 -10.76 21.14
N ALA A 323 2.26 -10.48 22.40
CA ALA A 323 2.90 -9.25 22.82
C ALA A 323 4.13 -9.53 23.69
N CYS A 324 5.25 -8.89 23.35
CA CYS A 324 6.53 -9.06 24.02
C CYS A 324 6.83 -7.89 24.97
N GLY A 325 7.09 -8.20 26.23
CA GLY A 325 7.72 -7.26 27.17
C GLY A 325 9.25 -7.35 27.08
N TRP A 326 9.97 -6.90 28.12
CA TRP A 326 11.44 -6.95 28.06
C TRP A 326 12.01 -8.37 28.01
N TYR A 327 11.43 -9.27 28.81
CA TYR A 327 11.92 -10.64 28.95
C TYR A 327 10.77 -11.63 29.18
N HIS A 328 9.54 -11.25 28.84
CA HIS A 328 8.37 -12.09 28.99
C HIS A 328 7.45 -11.90 27.79
N ASN A 329 6.58 -12.87 27.59
CA ASN A 329 5.60 -12.85 26.51
C ASN A 329 4.22 -13.17 27.09
N VAL A 330 3.20 -12.59 26.46
CA VAL A 330 1.81 -12.98 26.60
C VAL A 330 1.28 -13.29 25.21
N ALA A 331 0.54 -14.38 25.07
CA ALA A 331 -0.12 -14.74 23.83
C ALA A 331 -1.62 -14.99 24.07
N LEU A 332 -2.43 -14.44 23.17
CA LEU A 332 -3.87 -14.67 23.11
C LEU A 332 -4.15 -16.01 22.43
N ARG A 333 -5.08 -16.76 23.00
CA ARG A 333 -5.57 -18.03 22.46
C ARG A 333 -6.92 -17.81 21.78
N ASN A 334 -7.22 -18.64 20.79
CA ASN A 334 -8.50 -18.62 20.07
C ASN A 334 -9.73 -18.94 20.95
N ASP A 335 -9.52 -19.51 22.14
CA ASP A 335 -10.55 -19.78 23.14
C ASP A 335 -10.83 -18.59 24.09
N GLY A 336 -10.18 -17.45 23.87
CA GLY A 336 -10.33 -16.25 24.69
C GLY A 336 -9.59 -16.30 26.03
N THR A 337 -8.60 -17.20 26.18
CA THR A 337 -7.68 -17.24 27.32
C THR A 337 -6.25 -16.83 26.91
N VAL A 338 -5.29 -16.80 27.83
CA VAL A 338 -3.91 -16.38 27.55
C VAL A 338 -2.87 -17.38 28.06
N SER A 339 -1.76 -17.50 27.33
CA SER A 339 -0.55 -18.21 27.79
C SER A 339 0.56 -17.19 27.99
N CYS A 340 1.28 -17.28 29.11
CA CYS A 340 2.36 -16.35 29.46
C CYS A 340 3.64 -17.12 29.81
N TRP A 341 4.80 -16.64 29.38
CA TRP A 341 6.10 -17.26 29.68
C TRP A 341 7.24 -16.24 29.74
N GLY A 342 8.43 -16.70 30.18
CA GLY A 342 9.61 -15.88 30.40
C GLY A 342 9.78 -15.40 31.85
N ASN A 343 10.35 -14.20 32.01
CA ASN A 343 10.67 -13.62 33.31
C ASN A 343 9.41 -13.35 34.14
N ASN A 344 9.36 -13.90 35.35
CA ASN A 344 8.24 -13.76 36.27
C ASN A 344 8.57 -13.04 37.58
N THR A 345 9.59 -12.16 37.60
CA THR A 345 10.08 -11.50 38.83
C THR A 345 8.96 -10.75 39.61
N TYR A 346 7.96 -10.21 38.92
CA TYR A 346 6.84 -9.46 39.50
C TYR A 346 5.48 -10.14 39.28
N GLY A 347 5.45 -11.39 38.81
CA GLY A 347 4.20 -12.09 38.50
C GLY A 347 3.66 -11.85 37.09
N GLN A 348 4.37 -11.14 36.21
CA GLN A 348 3.93 -10.79 34.86
C GLN A 348 3.72 -11.99 33.92
N SER A 349 4.42 -13.10 34.15
CA SER A 349 4.22 -14.33 33.37
C SER A 349 3.19 -15.28 33.97
N VAL A 350 2.32 -14.81 34.87
CA VAL A 350 1.25 -15.61 35.49
C VAL A 350 -0.08 -14.88 35.34
N ALA A 351 -0.91 -15.38 34.41
CA ALA A 351 -2.24 -14.84 34.18
C ALA A 351 -3.13 -14.95 35.44
N PRO A 352 -3.98 -13.96 35.71
CA PRO A 352 -4.98 -14.02 36.78
C PRO A 352 -5.88 -15.26 36.66
N THR A 353 -6.17 -15.89 37.79
CA THR A 353 -7.05 -17.08 37.82
C THR A 353 -8.44 -16.72 37.33
N GLY A 354 -8.95 -17.49 36.36
CA GLY A 354 -10.29 -17.30 35.79
C GLY A 354 -10.39 -16.22 34.71
N LEU A 355 -9.26 -15.70 34.22
CA LEU A 355 -9.24 -14.77 33.08
C LEU A 355 -9.72 -15.50 31.81
N VAL A 356 -10.85 -15.03 31.26
CA VAL A 356 -11.51 -15.55 30.06
C VAL A 356 -12.12 -14.38 29.28
N GLY A 357 -12.45 -14.60 28.01
CA GLY A 357 -13.03 -13.56 27.15
C GLY A 357 -12.03 -12.45 26.84
N VAL A 358 -10.75 -12.78 26.66
CA VAL A 358 -9.72 -11.84 26.23
C VAL A 358 -9.85 -11.61 24.71
N ALA A 359 -9.84 -10.34 24.31
CA ALA A 359 -9.92 -9.89 22.92
C ALA A 359 -8.57 -9.41 22.37
N ALA A 360 -7.71 -8.83 23.22
CA ALA A 360 -6.37 -8.38 22.85
C ALA A 360 -5.41 -8.41 24.04
N VAL A 361 -4.10 -8.46 23.76
CA VAL A 361 -3.04 -8.50 24.78
C VAL A 361 -1.96 -7.46 24.49
N ALA A 362 -1.38 -6.90 25.55
CA ALA A 362 -0.25 -5.98 25.48
C ALA A 362 0.74 -6.24 26.62
N ALA A 363 2.03 -5.96 26.39
CA ALA A 363 3.08 -6.23 27.36
C ALA A 363 3.99 -5.00 27.55
N GLY A 364 3.97 -4.44 28.75
CA GLY A 364 4.94 -3.45 29.16
C GLY A 364 6.28 -4.06 29.53
N SER A 365 7.15 -3.29 30.20
CA SER A 365 8.48 -3.78 30.59
C SER A 365 8.43 -4.99 31.53
N TYR A 366 7.55 -4.92 32.53
CA TYR A 366 7.38 -5.94 33.58
C TYR A 366 5.92 -6.10 34.01
N HIS A 367 4.99 -5.67 33.18
CA HIS A 367 3.55 -5.81 33.40
C HIS A 367 2.87 -6.25 32.12
N THR A 368 1.70 -6.85 32.27
CA THR A 368 0.92 -7.40 31.18
C THR A 368 -0.50 -6.87 31.29
N ALA A 369 -1.10 -6.50 30.17
CA ALA A 369 -2.47 -6.06 30.06
C ALA A 369 -3.25 -6.96 29.08
N ALA A 370 -4.51 -7.21 29.39
CA ALA A 370 -5.44 -7.95 28.56
C ALA A 370 -6.75 -7.17 28.45
N LEU A 371 -7.14 -6.86 27.22
CA LEU A 371 -8.46 -6.31 26.91
C LEU A 371 -9.47 -7.45 26.89
N LEU A 372 -10.59 -7.27 27.60
CA LEU A 372 -11.70 -8.21 27.60
C LEU A 372 -12.75 -7.83 26.56
N THR A 373 -13.51 -8.80 26.07
CA THR A 373 -14.59 -8.61 25.07
C THR A 373 -15.73 -7.71 25.57
N ASN A 374 -15.78 -7.41 26.87
CA ASN A 374 -16.73 -6.46 27.46
C ASN A 374 -16.16 -5.03 27.59
N GLY A 375 -14.96 -4.77 27.06
CA GLY A 375 -14.30 -3.47 27.10
C GLY A 375 -13.57 -3.14 28.40
N ALA A 376 -13.45 -4.08 29.35
CA ALA A 376 -12.63 -3.91 30.55
C ALA A 376 -11.18 -4.34 30.31
N VAL A 377 -10.24 -3.80 31.09
CA VAL A 377 -8.81 -4.16 31.02
C VAL A 377 -8.36 -4.84 32.30
N ALA A 378 -7.85 -6.07 32.19
CA ALA A 378 -7.16 -6.76 33.27
C ALA A 378 -5.65 -6.51 33.15
N CYS A 379 -4.98 -6.15 34.24
CA CYS A 379 -3.52 -5.95 34.25
C CYS A 379 -2.87 -6.62 35.46
N TRP A 380 -1.69 -7.21 35.26
CA TRP A 380 -0.91 -7.87 36.31
C TRP A 380 0.60 -7.70 36.10
N GLY A 381 1.39 -8.02 37.12
CA GLY A 381 2.85 -7.82 37.14
C GLY A 381 3.27 -6.62 37.99
N LEU A 382 4.33 -5.93 37.56
CA LEU A 382 4.85 -4.75 38.25
C LEU A 382 3.81 -3.62 38.27
N ASN A 383 3.58 -3.02 39.44
CA ASN A 383 2.58 -1.97 39.61
C ASN A 383 3.07 -0.77 40.45
N THR A 384 4.38 -0.52 40.50
CA THR A 384 4.96 0.57 41.32
C THR A 384 4.58 1.98 40.87
N SER A 385 4.13 2.12 39.63
CA SER A 385 3.68 3.38 39.04
C SER A 385 2.17 3.41 38.82
N GLY A 386 1.43 2.41 39.30
CA GLY A 386 -0.01 2.29 39.05
C GLY A 386 -0.37 1.79 37.65
N GLN A 387 0.58 1.27 36.86
CA GLN A 387 0.36 0.82 35.48
C GLN A 387 -0.63 -0.35 35.34
N CYS A 388 -0.93 -1.05 36.43
CA CYS A 388 -1.96 -2.07 36.52
C CYS A 388 -3.20 -1.66 37.33
N LEU A 389 -3.38 -0.37 37.57
CA LEU A 389 -4.60 0.20 38.15
C LEU A 389 -5.41 0.84 37.03
N ALA A 390 -6.06 0.02 36.20
CA ALA A 390 -6.97 0.51 35.16
C ALA A 390 -8.04 1.42 35.80
N PRO A 391 -8.36 2.58 35.19
CA PRO A 391 -9.39 3.49 35.70
C PRO A 391 -10.73 2.77 35.87
N SER A 392 -11.44 3.06 36.97
CA SER A 392 -12.70 2.38 37.29
C SER A 392 -13.86 2.75 36.35
N ASP A 393 -13.72 3.86 35.63
CA ASP A 393 -14.63 4.39 34.62
C ASP A 393 -14.19 4.02 33.19
N LEU A 394 -13.19 3.15 33.04
CA LEU A 394 -12.85 2.61 31.73
C LEU A 394 -13.94 1.64 31.26
N SER A 395 -14.66 2.05 30.22
CA SER A 395 -15.66 1.24 29.51
C SER A 395 -15.46 1.35 28.01
N ASN A 396 -15.99 0.37 27.26
CA ASN A 396 -15.99 0.35 25.80
C ASN A 396 -14.58 0.46 25.19
N ALA A 397 -13.56 -0.05 25.87
CA ALA A 397 -12.23 -0.14 25.28
C ALA A 397 -12.24 -1.15 24.11
N VAL A 398 -11.63 -0.78 22.99
CA VAL A 398 -11.51 -1.58 21.77
C VAL A 398 -10.06 -1.95 21.45
N ALA A 399 -9.09 -1.21 22.02
CA ALA A 399 -7.67 -1.52 21.92
C ALA A 399 -6.94 -1.24 23.24
N VAL A 400 -5.81 -1.94 23.44
CA VAL A 400 -4.92 -1.76 24.59
C VAL A 400 -3.47 -1.76 24.11
N ALA A 401 -2.65 -0.84 24.61
CA ALA A 401 -1.22 -0.80 24.36
C ALA A 401 -0.46 -0.63 25.69
N ALA A 402 0.73 -1.23 25.79
CA ALA A 402 1.53 -1.14 27.00
C ALA A 402 3.01 -1.19 26.63
N ALA A 403 3.78 -0.22 27.12
CA ALA A 403 5.23 -0.21 27.00
C ALA A 403 5.83 0.56 28.19
N GLY A 404 7.12 0.33 28.44
CA GLY A 404 7.77 0.95 29.60
C GLY A 404 7.01 0.64 30.90
N THR A 405 6.52 1.69 31.56
CA THR A 405 5.79 1.62 32.83
C THR A 405 4.43 2.33 32.79
N HIS A 406 3.76 2.33 31.64
CA HIS A 406 2.41 2.87 31.47
C HIS A 406 1.56 1.99 30.54
N THR A 407 0.26 2.24 30.52
CA THR A 407 -0.73 1.50 29.74
C THR A 407 -1.72 2.48 29.13
N LEU A 408 -2.10 2.23 27.88
CA LEU A 408 -3.09 2.97 27.10
C LEU A 408 -4.29 2.07 26.78
N ALA A 409 -5.47 2.66 26.73
CA ALA A 409 -6.66 2.05 26.14
C ALA A 409 -7.33 3.03 25.18
N LEU A 410 -7.80 2.51 24.05
CA LEU A 410 -8.61 3.24 23.08
C LEU A 410 -10.07 2.87 23.28
N ARG A 411 -10.94 3.85 23.43
CA ARG A 411 -12.40 3.65 23.49
C ARG A 411 -13.00 3.63 22.08
N SER A 412 -14.17 3.00 21.94
CA SER A 412 -14.91 2.94 20.67
C SER A 412 -15.37 4.31 20.13
N ASP A 413 -15.35 5.36 20.96
CA ASP A 413 -15.65 6.75 20.58
C ASP A 413 -14.39 7.53 20.12
N GLY A 414 -13.26 6.84 19.97
CA GLY A 414 -11.99 7.44 19.56
C GLY A 414 -11.23 8.17 20.67
N THR A 415 -11.69 8.13 21.93
CA THR A 415 -10.96 8.73 23.05
C THR A 415 -9.88 7.79 23.62
N VAL A 416 -8.72 8.36 23.95
CA VAL A 416 -7.58 7.63 24.52
C VAL A 416 -7.49 7.85 26.02
N VAL A 417 -7.31 6.76 26.78
CA VAL A 417 -7.12 6.78 28.25
C VAL A 417 -5.75 6.21 28.59
N CYS A 418 -4.94 6.95 29.36
CA CYS A 418 -3.62 6.51 29.83
C CYS A 418 -3.54 6.43 31.35
N TRP A 419 -2.85 5.42 31.88
CA TRP A 419 -2.51 5.34 33.30
C TRP A 419 -1.13 4.71 33.53
N GLY A 420 -0.57 4.94 34.71
CA GLY A 420 0.77 4.49 35.09
C GLY A 420 1.75 5.64 35.28
N ASN A 421 3.00 5.44 34.86
CA ASN A 421 4.04 6.46 34.97
C ASN A 421 3.73 7.66 34.08
N ASN A 422 3.81 8.88 34.64
CA ASN A 422 3.63 10.13 33.91
C ASN A 422 4.79 11.12 34.11
N ALA A 423 5.99 10.65 34.45
CA ALA A 423 7.14 11.50 34.78
C ALA A 423 7.64 12.34 33.59
N SER A 424 7.32 11.92 32.36
CA SER A 424 7.65 12.61 31.12
C SER A 424 6.41 13.15 30.39
N GLY A 425 5.22 13.07 30.99
CA GLY A 425 3.98 13.47 30.34
C GLY A 425 3.34 12.40 29.45
N GLN A 426 3.84 11.16 29.43
CA GLN A 426 3.33 10.08 28.56
C GLN A 426 1.88 9.66 28.80
N CYS A 427 1.29 10.02 29.95
CA CYS A 427 -0.13 9.86 30.24
C CYS A 427 -0.92 11.17 30.25
N SER A 428 -0.31 12.28 29.86
CA SER A 428 -0.99 13.55 29.64
C SER A 428 -1.50 13.59 28.20
N VAL A 429 -2.61 12.88 27.91
CA VAL A 429 -3.21 12.82 26.57
C VAL A 429 -3.59 14.24 26.11
N PRO A 430 -3.07 14.73 24.96
CA PRO A 430 -3.42 16.03 24.42
C PRO A 430 -4.91 16.13 24.06
N ALA A 431 -5.47 17.35 24.15
CA ALA A 431 -6.87 17.58 23.79
C ALA A 431 -7.15 17.44 22.29
N SER A 432 -6.11 17.54 21.44
CA SER A 432 -6.21 17.31 19.99
C SER A 432 -6.39 15.84 19.62
N VAL A 433 -6.11 14.90 20.54
CA VAL A 433 -6.30 13.46 20.30
C VAL A 433 -7.78 13.13 20.44
N THR A 434 -8.48 13.25 19.31
CA THR A 434 -9.90 12.92 19.15
C THR A 434 -10.05 12.02 17.93
N ASN A 435 -11.09 11.18 17.90
CA ASN A 435 -11.33 10.23 16.80
C ASN A 435 -10.13 9.33 16.48
N ALA A 436 -9.39 8.90 17.51
CA ALA A 436 -8.29 7.97 17.33
C ALA A 436 -8.82 6.59 16.91
N PHE A 437 -8.14 5.92 15.97
CA PHE A 437 -8.48 4.56 15.56
C PHE A 437 -7.39 3.54 15.92
N ALA A 438 -6.17 3.98 16.18
CA ALA A 438 -5.08 3.14 16.66
C ALA A 438 -4.24 3.83 17.76
N ILE A 439 -3.64 3.03 18.64
CA ILE A 439 -2.77 3.51 19.74
C ILE A 439 -1.51 2.65 19.83
N ALA A 440 -0.41 3.28 20.21
CA ALA A 440 0.84 2.60 20.54
C ALA A 440 1.52 3.25 21.74
N ALA A 441 2.35 2.48 22.44
CA ALA A 441 3.14 2.95 23.56
C ALA A 441 4.61 2.69 23.28
N GLY A 442 5.45 3.71 23.46
CA GLY A 442 6.90 3.55 23.52
C GLY A 442 7.42 3.47 24.95
N ALA A 443 8.73 3.51 25.15
CA ALA A 443 9.29 3.33 26.50
C ALA A 443 8.86 4.40 27.51
N SER A 444 8.71 5.64 27.05
CA SER A 444 8.35 6.82 27.86
C SER A 444 7.54 7.86 27.06
N HIS A 445 6.89 7.44 25.98
CA HIS A 445 6.02 8.26 25.14
C HIS A 445 4.85 7.40 24.65
N SER A 446 3.81 8.07 24.16
CA SER A 446 2.57 7.47 23.69
C SER A 446 2.23 8.03 22.31
N MET A 447 1.46 7.27 21.54
CA MET A 447 1.09 7.59 20.17
C MET A 447 -0.38 7.25 19.90
N ALA A 448 -1.02 8.02 19.03
CA ALA A 448 -2.34 7.71 18.47
C ALA A 448 -2.39 8.09 16.99
N ALA A 449 -2.94 7.22 16.14
CA ALA A 449 -3.36 7.57 14.79
C ALA A 449 -4.82 8.02 14.82
N LEU A 450 -5.08 9.15 14.18
CA LEU A 450 -6.37 9.83 14.13
C LEU A 450 -7.04 9.58 12.78
N ALA A 451 -8.36 9.68 12.74
CA ALA A 451 -9.14 9.48 11.51
C ALA A 451 -8.83 10.51 10.40
N ASP A 452 -8.26 11.66 10.76
CA ASP A 452 -7.79 12.72 9.84
C ASP A 452 -6.36 12.45 9.31
N GLY A 453 -5.92 11.19 9.32
CA GLY A 453 -4.57 10.79 8.96
C GLY A 453 -3.52 11.04 10.05
N ARG A 454 -3.62 12.11 10.85
CA ARG A 454 -2.52 12.55 11.73
C ARG A 454 -2.08 11.52 12.77
N ILE A 455 -0.78 11.52 13.10
CA ILE A 455 -0.20 10.77 14.22
C ILE A 455 0.24 11.74 15.32
N GLU A 456 -0.50 11.73 16.41
CA GLU A 456 -0.19 12.52 17.60
C GLU A 456 0.70 11.71 18.55
N CYS A 457 1.83 12.31 18.95
CA CYS A 457 2.76 11.69 19.90
C CYS A 457 3.02 12.62 21.09
N TRP A 458 3.05 12.05 22.30
CA TRP A 458 3.26 12.83 23.51
C TRP A 458 4.09 12.07 24.55
N GLY A 459 4.70 12.82 25.48
CA GLY A 459 5.58 12.28 26.52
C GLY A 459 7.04 12.69 26.32
N LEU A 460 7.98 11.77 26.57
CA LEU A 460 9.41 12.05 26.46
C LEU A 460 9.77 12.38 25.00
N ASN A 461 10.34 13.58 24.77
CA ASN A 461 10.75 14.01 23.43
C ASN A 461 12.24 14.37 23.30
N SER A 462 13.11 13.90 24.21
CA SER A 462 14.53 14.26 24.18
C SER A 462 15.29 13.76 22.94
N SER A 463 14.67 12.86 22.18
CA SER A 463 15.22 12.26 20.97
C SER A 463 14.39 12.57 19.72
N GLY A 464 13.33 13.39 19.81
CA GLY A 464 12.41 13.67 18.70
C GLY A 464 11.29 12.64 18.52
N GLN A 465 11.19 11.62 19.39
CA GLN A 465 10.20 10.54 19.30
C GLN A 465 8.75 10.97 19.56
N ALA A 466 8.55 12.14 20.16
CA ALA A 466 7.22 12.71 20.39
C ALA A 466 7.03 14.02 19.62
N ALA A 467 7.76 14.22 18.52
CA ALA A 467 7.34 15.17 17.50
C ALA A 467 6.14 14.52 16.78
N GLY A 468 4.90 14.96 17.04
CA GLY A 468 3.75 14.53 16.25
C GLY A 468 4.02 14.74 14.75
N GLN A 469 3.51 13.86 13.91
CA GLN A 469 3.70 13.90 12.45
C GLN A 469 2.34 13.73 11.78
N VAL A 470 2.12 14.40 10.67
CA VAL A 470 1.04 14.01 9.75
C VAL A 470 1.65 12.98 8.81
N PRO A 471 1.16 11.72 8.79
CA PRO A 471 1.56 10.78 7.77
C PRO A 471 0.90 11.21 6.46
N TYR A 472 1.65 11.06 5.40
CA TYR A 472 1.27 11.33 4.03
C TYR A 472 0.57 10.12 3.40
N ALA A 473 -0.03 9.26 4.23
CA ALA A 473 -0.68 8.02 3.82
C ALA A 473 -1.42 7.39 5.01
N PRO A 474 -2.44 6.54 4.78
CA PRO A 474 -3.18 5.88 5.83
C PRO A 474 -2.29 5.01 6.73
N VAL A 475 -2.50 5.11 8.04
CA VAL A 475 -1.73 4.34 9.03
C VAL A 475 -2.27 2.92 9.15
N LEU A 476 -1.46 1.94 8.75
CA LEU A 476 -1.76 0.50 8.89
C LEU A 476 -1.30 -0.08 10.24
N GLY A 477 -0.27 0.50 10.85
CA GLY A 477 0.26 0.03 12.12
C GLY A 477 1.12 1.07 12.84
N LEU A 478 1.13 1.01 14.17
CA LEU A 478 1.94 1.89 15.02
C LEU A 478 2.68 1.08 16.07
N ASP A 479 3.93 1.42 16.34
CA ASP A 479 4.65 0.95 17.52
C ASP A 479 5.70 1.98 18.02
N GLY A 480 6.10 1.87 19.28
CA GLY A 480 7.00 2.80 19.94
C GLY A 480 8.28 2.15 20.43
N GLY A 481 9.42 2.65 19.94
CA GLY A 481 10.74 2.27 20.45
C GLY A 481 11.15 3.04 21.72
N PRO A 482 12.40 2.88 22.19
CA PRO A 482 12.93 3.66 23.32
C PRO A 482 13.13 5.15 23.01
N ARG A 483 13.45 5.49 21.76
CA ARG A 483 13.87 6.84 21.33
C ARG A 483 13.34 7.22 19.95
N TYR A 484 12.44 6.41 19.40
CA TYR A 484 11.80 6.65 18.13
C TYR A 484 10.38 6.11 18.18
N SER A 485 9.59 6.60 17.24
CA SER A 485 8.25 6.14 16.92
C SER A 485 8.29 5.49 15.54
N LEU A 486 7.43 4.50 15.33
CA LEU A 486 7.37 3.69 14.13
C LEU A 486 5.93 3.65 13.65
N ALA A 487 5.71 3.99 12.38
CA ALA A 487 4.44 3.79 11.71
C ALA A 487 4.65 2.94 10.45
N LEU A 488 3.71 2.04 10.22
CA LEU A 488 3.53 1.35 8.96
C LEU A 488 2.42 2.11 8.22
N LEU A 489 2.75 2.65 7.06
CA LEU A 489 1.84 3.40 6.20
C LEU A 489 1.48 2.55 4.99
N GLN A 490 0.30 2.81 4.43
CA GLN A 490 -0.06 2.30 3.13
C GLN A 490 0.84 2.94 2.06
N GLY A 491 1.17 2.17 1.03
CA GLY A 491 1.78 2.66 -0.20
C GLY A 491 1.16 1.84 -1.30
N ASN A 492 -0.06 2.19 -1.70
CA ASN A 492 -0.86 1.48 -2.70
C ASN A 492 -1.45 2.52 -3.67
N THR A 493 -0.60 3.26 -4.36
CA THR A 493 -0.98 4.05 -5.55
C THR A 493 -0.95 3.15 -6.78
N ASP A 494 -1.50 3.62 -7.91
CA ASP A 494 -1.42 2.89 -9.17
C ASP A 494 -0.12 3.26 -9.90
N PRO A 495 0.86 2.35 -10.07
CA PRO A 495 2.15 2.67 -10.68
C PRO A 495 2.11 2.97 -12.19
N LEU A 496 0.91 3.12 -12.73
CA LEU A 496 0.63 3.53 -14.10
C LEU A 496 -0.07 4.90 -14.16
N ASP A 497 -0.36 5.52 -13.01
CA ASP A 497 -1.12 6.75 -12.88
C ASP A 497 -0.44 7.74 -11.93
N ALA A 498 0.12 8.80 -12.50
CA ALA A 498 1.00 9.73 -11.79
C ALA A 498 0.29 10.64 -10.77
N ASP A 499 -1.04 10.62 -10.69
CA ASP A 499 -1.90 11.45 -9.83
C ASP A 499 -3.14 10.61 -9.50
N SER A 500 -3.01 9.77 -8.46
CA SER A 500 -3.96 8.70 -8.15
C SER A 500 -5.35 9.19 -7.71
N ASP A 501 -5.46 10.43 -7.21
CA ASP A 501 -6.72 11.01 -6.76
C ASP A 501 -7.23 12.23 -7.56
N ASP A 502 -6.53 12.57 -8.65
CA ASP A 502 -6.88 13.60 -9.63
C ASP A 502 -6.99 15.02 -9.02
N ASP A 503 -6.21 15.33 -7.98
CA ASP A 503 -6.26 16.62 -7.28
C ASP A 503 -5.30 17.69 -7.87
N GLY A 504 -4.38 17.26 -8.74
CA GLY A 504 -3.39 18.09 -9.41
C GLY A 504 -1.99 18.08 -8.78
N LEU A 505 -1.74 17.31 -7.72
CA LEU A 505 -0.42 16.91 -7.26
C LEU A 505 -0.11 15.49 -7.76
N THR A 506 1.15 15.21 -8.04
CA THR A 506 1.55 13.84 -8.35
C THR A 506 1.82 13.07 -7.06
N ASP A 507 1.60 11.76 -7.05
CA ASP A 507 1.77 10.94 -5.84
C ASP A 507 3.19 11.10 -5.25
N GLY A 508 4.20 11.18 -6.12
CA GLY A 508 5.57 11.46 -5.75
C GLY A 508 5.81 12.87 -5.21
N ALA A 509 5.09 13.89 -5.68
CA ALA A 509 5.16 15.24 -5.10
C ALA A 509 4.55 15.27 -3.70
N GLU A 510 3.44 14.57 -3.52
CA GLU A 510 2.76 14.44 -2.23
C GLU A 510 3.63 13.72 -1.22
N VAL A 511 4.12 12.52 -1.54
CA VAL A 511 4.99 11.76 -0.65
C VAL A 511 6.27 12.52 -0.30
N SER A 512 6.94 13.10 -1.30
CA SER A 512 8.30 13.64 -1.12
C SER A 512 8.34 15.09 -0.62
N THR A 513 7.35 15.90 -0.97
CA THR A 513 7.37 17.36 -0.80
C THR A 513 6.26 17.86 0.11
N HIS A 514 5.01 17.51 -0.17
CA HIS A 514 3.84 18.10 0.50
C HIS A 514 3.45 17.35 1.79
N ARG A 515 3.72 16.05 1.80
CA ARG A 515 3.39 15.08 2.84
C ARG A 515 1.87 14.91 3.06
N SER A 516 1.08 15.06 2.00
CA SER A 516 -0.35 14.69 1.89
C SER A 516 -0.51 13.23 1.45
N ASP A 517 -1.73 12.70 1.53
CA ASP A 517 -2.06 11.32 1.17
C ASP A 517 -2.45 11.20 -0.32
N PRO A 518 -1.67 10.49 -1.16
CA PRO A 518 -1.93 10.39 -2.61
C PRO A 518 -3.20 9.69 -3.05
N ASN A 519 -4.07 9.32 -2.11
CA ASN A 519 -5.35 8.71 -2.40
C ASN A 519 -6.49 9.51 -1.77
N ASN A 520 -6.20 10.71 -1.29
CA ASN A 520 -7.14 11.59 -0.65
C ASN A 520 -7.00 13.03 -1.19
N PRO A 521 -7.90 13.44 -2.10
CA PRO A 521 -7.74 14.68 -2.85
C PRO A 521 -7.97 15.95 -2.02
N ASP A 522 -8.34 15.83 -0.74
CA ASP A 522 -8.62 16.93 0.20
C ASP A 522 -8.25 16.45 1.62
N THR A 523 -7.04 16.78 2.06
CA THR A 523 -6.40 16.23 3.26
C THR A 523 -7.04 16.71 4.56
N ASP A 524 -7.54 17.94 4.62
CA ASP A 524 -8.18 18.49 5.82
C ASP A 524 -9.72 18.58 5.74
N ALA A 525 -10.29 18.10 4.63
CA ALA A 525 -11.72 17.96 4.39
C ALA A 525 -12.49 19.29 4.52
N ASP A 526 -11.89 20.35 3.99
CA ASP A 526 -12.47 21.67 4.00
C ASP A 526 -13.20 22.04 2.70
N GLY A 527 -13.03 21.22 1.65
CA GLY A 527 -13.60 21.37 0.33
C GLY A 527 -12.66 21.95 -0.72
N LEU A 528 -11.41 22.27 -0.37
CA LEU A 528 -10.36 22.70 -1.30
C LEU A 528 -9.39 21.54 -1.57
N PRO A 529 -9.21 21.10 -2.83
CA PRO A 529 -8.28 20.00 -3.10
C PRO A 529 -6.82 20.37 -2.84
N ASP A 530 -5.97 19.43 -2.42
CA ASP A 530 -4.60 19.71 -1.98
C ASP A 530 -3.76 20.38 -3.08
N GLY A 531 -3.93 19.94 -4.33
CA GLY A 531 -3.31 20.60 -5.48
C GLY A 531 -3.72 22.05 -5.68
N GLU A 532 -4.98 22.40 -5.39
CA GLU A 532 -5.46 23.77 -5.43
C GLU A 532 -4.97 24.57 -4.21
N GLU A 533 -4.88 23.95 -3.05
CA GLU A 533 -4.32 24.54 -1.85
C GLU A 533 -2.86 24.94 -2.02
N VAL A 534 -2.03 24.04 -2.57
CA VAL A 534 -0.63 24.32 -2.90
C VAL A 534 -0.53 25.48 -3.90
N ALA A 535 -1.43 25.53 -4.88
CA ALA A 535 -1.45 26.60 -5.87
C ALA A 535 -1.86 27.96 -5.27
N ARG A 536 -2.74 27.97 -4.28
CA ARG A 536 -3.23 29.17 -3.58
C ARG A 536 -2.34 29.59 -2.40
N GLY A 537 -1.57 28.67 -1.85
CA GLY A 537 -0.75 28.86 -0.66
C GLY A 537 -1.53 28.74 0.65
N THR A 538 -2.66 28.02 0.65
CA THR A 538 -3.37 27.58 1.85
C THR A 538 -2.67 26.36 2.46
N GLY A 539 -3.18 25.84 3.58
CA GLY A 539 -2.52 24.79 4.33
C GLY A 539 -3.25 23.46 4.32
N LEU A 540 -2.68 22.46 3.65
CA LEU A 540 -3.10 21.03 3.56
C LEU A 540 -3.60 20.31 4.81
N PHE A 541 -3.37 20.88 6.00
CA PHE A 541 -3.71 20.25 7.28
C PHE A 541 -4.45 21.25 8.19
N ASN A 542 -4.92 22.35 7.63
CA ASN A 542 -5.47 23.47 8.34
C ASN A 542 -6.64 24.06 7.54
N PRO A 543 -7.88 23.65 7.87
CA PRO A 543 -9.07 23.92 7.06
C PRO A 543 -9.59 25.36 7.16
N ASP A 544 -8.74 26.29 7.61
CA ASP A 544 -9.01 27.72 7.88
C ASP A 544 -7.64 28.41 8.01
N THR A 545 -7.04 28.76 6.87
CA THR A 545 -5.65 29.25 6.76
C THR A 545 -5.44 30.58 7.46
N ASP A 546 -6.41 31.49 7.40
CA ASP A 546 -6.29 32.81 8.00
C ASP A 546 -6.85 32.92 9.44
N GLY A 547 -7.59 31.90 9.88
CA GLY A 547 -8.09 31.74 11.25
C GLY A 547 -9.31 32.61 11.57
N ASP A 548 -10.10 33.00 10.57
CA ASP A 548 -11.30 33.81 10.77
C ASP A 548 -12.59 33.01 11.02
N GLY A 549 -12.54 31.70 10.76
CA GLY A 549 -13.61 30.72 10.98
C GLY A 549 -14.33 30.25 9.72
N LEU A 550 -14.10 30.89 8.56
CA LEU A 550 -14.47 30.32 7.27
C LEU A 550 -13.48 29.22 6.87
N LYS A 551 -13.95 28.27 6.07
CA LYS A 551 -13.10 27.23 5.51
C LYS A 551 -12.50 27.68 4.19
N ASP A 552 -11.26 27.32 3.90
CA ASP A 552 -10.57 27.74 2.67
C ASP A 552 -11.35 27.26 1.43
N GLY A 553 -11.84 26.01 1.46
CA GLY A 553 -12.69 25.44 0.41
C GLY A 553 -14.02 26.18 0.22
N TRP A 554 -14.66 26.60 1.31
CA TRP A 554 -15.91 27.39 1.24
C TRP A 554 -15.63 28.78 0.66
N GLU A 555 -14.56 29.43 1.10
CA GLU A 555 -14.15 30.73 0.60
C GLU A 555 -13.83 30.68 -0.89
N ALA A 556 -13.05 29.69 -1.33
CA ALA A 556 -12.73 29.47 -2.73
C ALA A 556 -13.98 29.24 -3.59
N ALA A 557 -14.95 28.46 -3.10
CA ALA A 557 -16.19 28.16 -3.80
C ALA A 557 -17.09 29.40 -4.01
N TYR A 558 -17.13 30.31 -3.03
CA TYR A 558 -17.96 31.52 -3.08
C TYR A 558 -17.19 32.81 -3.46
N GLY A 559 -15.90 32.68 -3.81
CA GLY A 559 -15.08 33.77 -4.33
C GLY A 559 -14.51 34.73 -3.30
N PHE A 560 -14.42 34.28 -2.04
CA PHE A 560 -13.65 34.93 -0.97
C PHE A 560 -12.17 34.54 -1.09
N ASP A 561 -11.29 35.19 -0.31
CA ASP A 561 -9.85 34.93 -0.34
C ASP A 561 -9.40 34.23 0.95
N PRO A 562 -9.08 32.92 0.92
CA PRO A 562 -8.70 32.12 2.10
C PRO A 562 -7.50 32.62 2.92
N LEU A 563 -6.82 33.66 2.44
CA LEU A 563 -5.68 34.29 3.09
C LEU A 563 -6.03 35.64 3.72
N THR A 564 -7.29 36.07 3.66
CA THR A 564 -7.76 37.40 4.04
C THR A 564 -8.77 37.36 5.20
N PRO A 565 -8.31 37.61 6.45
CA PRO A 565 -9.17 37.41 7.59
C PRO A 565 -10.22 38.51 7.74
N GLY A 566 -11.39 38.12 8.27
CA GLY A 566 -12.47 39.02 8.69
C GLY A 566 -13.68 39.02 7.76
N GLU A 567 -13.70 38.14 6.76
CA GLU A 567 -14.82 37.93 5.85
C GLU A 567 -15.95 37.14 6.54
N ALA A 568 -15.63 36.29 7.52
CA ALA A 568 -16.58 35.54 8.35
C ALA A 568 -17.74 36.37 8.94
N ALA A 569 -17.46 37.63 9.33
CA ALA A 569 -18.40 38.49 10.03
C ALA A 569 -19.23 39.41 9.11
N LEU A 570 -19.01 39.34 7.79
CA LEU A 570 -19.75 40.11 6.80
C LEU A 570 -21.11 39.46 6.52
N ASP A 571 -22.07 40.28 6.11
CA ASP A 571 -23.40 39.89 5.62
C ASP A 571 -23.44 40.36 4.17
N SER A 572 -23.08 39.44 3.27
CA SER A 572 -22.63 39.78 1.93
C SER A 572 -23.79 40.06 0.97
N ASP A 573 -24.95 39.45 1.18
CA ASP A 573 -26.19 39.73 0.44
C ASP A 573 -27.20 40.60 1.19
N GLY A 574 -27.05 40.78 2.50
CA GLY A 574 -27.87 41.68 3.32
C GLY A 574 -29.19 41.07 3.81
N ASP A 575 -29.30 39.73 3.94
CA ASP A 575 -30.45 39.03 4.53
C ASP A 575 -30.41 39.03 6.09
N GLY A 576 -29.24 39.32 6.66
CA GLY A 576 -28.99 39.40 8.10
C GLY A 576 -28.32 38.17 8.72
N LEU A 577 -27.94 37.16 7.92
CA LEU A 577 -26.97 36.14 8.28
C LEU A 577 -25.55 36.65 7.99
N THR A 578 -24.58 36.21 8.78
CA THR A 578 -23.17 36.43 8.46
C THR A 578 -22.66 35.29 7.59
N ASN A 579 -21.64 35.51 6.75
CA ASN A 579 -20.99 34.46 5.96
C ASN A 579 -20.68 33.19 6.78
N LEU A 580 -20.21 33.34 8.02
CA LEU A 580 -19.96 32.21 8.91
C LEU A 580 -21.22 31.44 9.33
N ALA A 581 -22.34 32.15 9.49
CA ALA A 581 -23.63 31.54 9.77
C ALA A 581 -24.14 30.79 8.54
N GLU A 582 -23.98 31.36 7.35
CA GLU A 582 -24.35 30.74 6.08
C GLU A 582 -23.54 29.48 5.80
N GLN A 583 -22.22 29.50 6.03
CA GLN A 583 -21.39 28.30 5.99
C GLN A 583 -21.92 27.20 6.92
N GLY A 584 -22.35 27.57 8.13
CA GLY A 584 -22.90 26.63 9.10
C GLY A 584 -24.29 26.09 8.74
N LEU A 585 -25.07 26.83 7.95
CA LEU A 585 -26.43 26.48 7.50
C LEU A 585 -26.44 25.82 6.11
N GLY A 586 -25.36 25.94 5.34
CA GLY A 586 -25.30 25.48 3.95
C GLY A 586 -25.99 26.42 2.96
N THR A 587 -26.26 27.66 3.36
CA THR A 587 -26.89 28.69 2.52
C THR A 587 -25.86 29.46 1.69
N HIS A 588 -26.31 30.22 0.69
CA HIS A 588 -25.44 30.86 -0.28
C HIS A 588 -25.16 32.34 0.06
N PRO A 589 -23.89 32.73 0.31
CA PRO A 589 -23.48 34.07 0.81
C PRO A 589 -23.66 35.26 -0.12
N HIS A 590 -24.28 35.06 -1.27
CA HIS A 590 -24.54 36.13 -2.23
C HIS A 590 -26.00 36.09 -2.70
N LYS A 591 -26.86 35.34 -2.01
CA LYS A 591 -28.26 35.11 -2.33
C LYS A 591 -29.07 35.04 -1.04
N LYS A 592 -29.86 36.09 -0.83
CA LYS A 592 -30.74 36.19 0.32
C LYS A 592 -31.71 35.04 0.49
N ASP A 593 -32.02 34.36 -0.61
CA ASP A 593 -33.03 33.31 -0.76
C ASP A 593 -32.32 32.19 -1.55
N THR A 594 -31.85 31.19 -0.83
CA THR A 594 -30.93 30.17 -1.33
C THR A 594 -31.63 29.17 -2.25
N ASP A 595 -32.83 28.73 -1.87
CA ASP A 595 -33.61 27.74 -2.62
C ASP A 595 -34.59 28.36 -3.63
N GLY A 596 -34.86 29.66 -3.52
CA GLY A 596 -35.66 30.43 -4.46
C GLY A 596 -37.17 30.36 -4.22
N ASP A 597 -37.62 29.98 -3.03
CA ASP A 597 -39.04 29.85 -2.67
C ASP A 597 -39.71 31.23 -2.41
N GLY A 598 -38.89 32.28 -2.22
CA GLY A 598 -39.32 33.65 -1.97
C GLY A 598 -39.25 34.12 -0.52
N ILE A 599 -38.71 33.32 0.41
CA ILE A 599 -38.35 33.71 1.76
C ILE A 599 -36.83 33.94 1.84
N ASP A 600 -36.39 34.95 2.60
CA ASP A 600 -34.96 35.14 2.85
C ASP A 600 -34.46 34.10 3.89
N ASP A 601 -33.26 33.54 3.74
CA ASP A 601 -32.70 32.44 4.55
C ASP A 601 -32.75 32.73 6.07
N ASN A 602 -32.43 33.97 6.47
CA ASN A 602 -32.55 34.41 7.87
C ASN A 602 -33.99 34.32 8.42
N ILE A 603 -34.99 34.61 7.57
CA ILE A 603 -36.40 34.56 7.97
C ILE A 603 -36.81 33.11 8.22
N GLU A 604 -36.35 32.19 7.39
CA GLU A 604 -36.58 30.75 7.55
C GLU A 604 -35.95 30.22 8.83
N CYS A 605 -34.69 30.57 9.09
CA CYS A 605 -34.02 30.25 10.35
C CYS A 605 -34.78 30.74 11.58
N VAL A 606 -35.41 31.91 11.49
CA VAL A 606 -36.23 32.49 12.57
C VAL A 606 -37.57 31.76 12.71
N ASN A 607 -38.17 31.32 11.60
CA ASN A 607 -39.43 30.59 11.56
C ASN A 607 -39.28 29.10 11.89
N GLY A 608 -38.06 28.57 11.77
CA GLY A 608 -37.70 27.18 12.03
C GLY A 608 -37.79 26.26 10.81
N THR A 609 -37.97 26.83 9.61
CA THR A 609 -37.90 26.12 8.32
C THR A 609 -36.44 25.94 7.86
N ASP A 610 -36.20 25.05 6.90
CA ASP A 610 -34.88 24.74 6.35
C ASP A 610 -34.57 25.64 5.15
N PRO A 611 -33.65 26.62 5.27
CA PRO A 611 -33.38 27.61 4.21
C PRO A 611 -32.70 27.04 2.94
N THR A 612 -32.54 25.73 2.86
CA THR A 612 -31.98 25.04 1.70
C THR A 612 -33.02 24.23 0.94
N LEU A 613 -34.27 24.21 1.42
CA LEU A 613 -35.37 23.41 0.90
C LEU A 613 -36.64 24.24 0.79
N ALA A 614 -37.07 24.48 -0.46
CA ALA A 614 -38.26 25.28 -0.71
C ALA A 614 -39.54 24.74 -0.04
N ASP A 615 -39.59 23.44 0.25
CA ASP A 615 -40.67 22.73 0.96
C ASP A 615 -40.02 21.94 2.10
N THR A 616 -40.07 22.48 3.31
CA THR A 616 -39.36 21.92 4.47
C THR A 616 -39.91 20.57 4.91
N ASP A 617 -41.20 20.32 4.71
CA ASP A 617 -41.88 19.11 5.21
C ASP A 617 -42.29 18.11 4.12
N ASP A 618 -41.97 18.42 2.85
CA ASP A 618 -42.13 17.61 1.65
C ASP A 618 -43.60 17.20 1.43
N ASP A 619 -44.51 18.16 1.60
CA ASP A 619 -45.95 17.95 1.44
C ASP A 619 -46.53 18.44 0.10
N GLY A 620 -45.74 19.23 -0.62
CA GLY A 620 -46.04 19.79 -1.94
C GLY A 620 -46.49 21.25 -1.93
N LEU A 621 -46.36 21.98 -0.82
CA LEU A 621 -46.40 23.43 -0.75
C LEU A 621 -45.02 23.96 -0.38
N ASP A 622 -44.60 25.04 -1.03
CA ASP A 622 -43.39 25.73 -0.61
C ASP A 622 -43.67 26.48 0.72
N ASP A 623 -42.63 26.70 1.54
CA ASP A 623 -42.75 27.33 2.86
C ASP A 623 -43.35 28.74 2.77
N SER A 624 -43.13 29.43 1.64
CA SER A 624 -43.74 30.73 1.32
C SER A 624 -45.24 30.66 0.99
N GLU A 625 -45.74 29.52 0.52
CA GLU A 625 -47.13 29.31 0.12
C GLU A 625 -48.02 28.95 1.31
N GLU A 626 -47.50 28.25 2.30
CA GLU A 626 -48.28 27.75 3.43
C GLU A 626 -48.93 28.83 4.30
N PRO A 627 -48.25 29.94 4.66
CA PRO A 627 -48.90 31.05 5.35
C PRO A 627 -50.09 31.64 4.58
N VAL A 628 -50.13 31.50 3.26
CA VAL A 628 -51.26 31.92 2.40
C VAL A 628 -52.45 30.97 2.56
N HIS A 629 -52.18 29.69 2.73
CA HIS A 629 -53.18 28.63 2.97
C HIS A 629 -53.55 28.46 4.45
N GLY A 630 -52.76 29.04 5.36
CA GLY A 630 -52.94 28.97 6.81
C GLY A 630 -52.45 27.65 7.43
N THR A 631 -51.66 26.88 6.67
CA THR A 631 -51.03 25.62 7.04
C THR A 631 -49.69 25.87 7.73
N ASN A 632 -49.02 24.83 8.21
CA ASN A 632 -47.80 24.95 9.00
C ASN A 632 -46.61 24.26 8.31
N PRO A 633 -45.55 25.00 7.96
CA PRO A 633 -44.40 24.52 7.16
C PRO A 633 -43.49 23.49 7.81
N LEU A 634 -43.93 22.92 8.92
CA LEU A 634 -43.20 21.93 9.68
C LEU A 634 -44.05 20.68 9.91
N LEU A 635 -45.25 20.63 9.32
CA LEU A 635 -46.25 19.58 9.50
C LEU A 635 -46.90 19.26 8.15
N PRO A 636 -46.57 18.11 7.54
CA PRO A 636 -47.11 17.74 6.23
C PRO A 636 -48.63 17.52 6.18
N ASP A 637 -49.32 17.64 7.31
CA ASP A 637 -50.76 17.48 7.52
C ASP A 637 -51.12 18.33 8.75
N THR A 638 -51.61 19.54 8.51
CA THR A 638 -51.84 20.53 9.58
C THR A 638 -53.04 20.16 10.47
N ASP A 639 -54.07 19.50 9.92
CA ASP A 639 -55.31 19.22 10.64
C ASP A 639 -55.45 17.79 11.20
N GLY A 640 -54.53 16.91 10.79
CA GLY A 640 -54.34 15.56 11.30
C GLY A 640 -55.36 14.55 10.79
N ASP A 641 -55.84 14.72 9.55
CA ASP A 641 -56.82 13.83 8.91
C ASP A 641 -56.22 12.76 7.97
N ASP A 642 -54.88 12.65 7.95
CA ASP A 642 -54.07 11.80 7.08
C ASP A 642 -54.05 12.23 5.59
N MET A 643 -54.46 13.47 5.27
CA MET A 643 -54.22 14.11 3.97
C MET A 643 -53.14 15.18 4.09
N ARG A 644 -52.28 15.29 3.06
CA ARG A 644 -51.26 16.33 3.05
C ARG A 644 -51.81 17.67 2.59
N ASP A 645 -51.35 18.77 3.17
CA ASP A 645 -51.90 20.09 2.90
C ASP A 645 -51.72 20.47 1.43
N GLY A 646 -50.53 20.22 0.85
CA GLY A 646 -50.27 20.43 -0.57
C GLY A 646 -51.13 19.58 -1.50
N TRP A 647 -51.44 18.34 -1.10
CA TRP A 647 -52.36 17.50 -1.87
C TRP A 647 -53.78 18.08 -1.85
N GLU A 648 -54.24 18.54 -0.69
CA GLU A 648 -55.57 19.13 -0.53
C GLU A 648 -55.73 20.41 -1.33
N VAL A 649 -54.76 21.33 -1.26
CA VAL A 649 -54.74 22.56 -2.05
C VAL A 649 -54.81 22.26 -3.54
N LEU A 650 -53.98 21.33 -4.03
CA LEU A 650 -53.95 20.94 -5.44
C LEU A 650 -55.30 20.38 -5.94
N HIS A 651 -56.03 19.69 -5.08
CA HIS A 651 -57.32 19.06 -5.42
C HIS A 651 -58.54 19.91 -5.05
N GLY A 652 -58.33 21.11 -4.48
CA GLY A 652 -59.38 22.06 -4.11
C GLY A 652 -60.14 21.72 -2.83
N PHE A 653 -59.53 20.92 -1.94
CA PHE A 653 -59.97 20.71 -0.56
C PHE A 653 -59.47 21.85 0.35
N LEU A 654 -59.92 21.86 1.60
CA LEU A 654 -59.54 22.88 2.58
C LEU A 654 -58.60 22.24 3.62
N PRO A 655 -57.31 22.59 3.66
CA PRO A 655 -56.28 21.91 4.46
C PRO A 655 -56.35 22.18 5.98
N LEU A 656 -57.45 22.76 6.43
CA LEU A 656 -57.71 23.07 7.84
C LEU A 656 -59.06 22.49 8.29
N VAL A 657 -59.62 21.59 7.49
CA VAL A 657 -60.94 21.01 7.67
C VAL A 657 -60.88 19.51 7.48
N ILE A 658 -60.81 18.80 8.62
CA ILE A 658 -60.91 17.34 8.72
C ILE A 658 -61.93 16.78 7.73
N GLN A 659 -61.42 16.13 6.69
CA GLN A 659 -62.17 15.35 5.72
C GLN A 659 -62.48 13.96 6.31
N THR A 660 -63.58 13.35 5.87
CA THR A 660 -64.02 12.03 6.34
C THR A 660 -64.39 11.10 5.22
#